data_AF-A0A507ARL0-F1
#
_entry.id   AF-A0A507ARL0-F1
#
_cell.length_a   1.000
_cell.length_b   1.000
_cell.length_c   1.000
_cell.angle_alpha   90.00
_cell.angle_beta   90.00
_cell.angle_gamma   90.00
#
_symmetry.space_group_name_H-M   'P 1'
#
loop_
_entity.id
_entity.type
_entity.pdbx_description
1 polymer ?
#
loop_
_entity_poly.entity_id
_entity_poly.type
_entity_poly.pdbx_seq_one_letter_code
_entity_poly.pdbx_strand_id
1 'polypeptide(L)'
;MEHLVFEPDASEELRYAYTAEVLETDWTRFDNLFDFVEPLTPWLGFSHDSIPLGKFMDYPKSAGYEIAKIWNGDFGDSHNMMKTQPAFEVGRRVASLLQAWLSIGLMECVIGKKIHASYLVRRARDGTQCLYTRNLHFCLHARVVQIRQGRVDKAKTNEEMQQWVQEVNKWTTRFTCWSHPSFRPKMDGPYPGFMDLIESITPAIVRLAGVVEQTRLYVLPDYEHMGQLTWQLPFNVVERRRDSLRALGWCPFQIKFMEDTLTQSVVDWILATHFQQDPIGHEGCTAIACARSDIDRKTYRQSHCCQDEHLCARLFPDMGSVVKILNADMIPIVSLKQDSSGSTLQVKGSSRSEAGLYIAFSHVWADGLGGATEEGLHRCQVERLDKLCRLHAESGWFWLDAICIPSRATVGDAVYFKALVAIRDVYLQAKTVLVLDRTIEKCDSKASTESLYAHIYLSSWMLRMWTYEEAVLARDLVFVLADGFHRYSLQTQPWMRRTVCTVWQSLASQLYRLRVVPGELTIGHIYRAFRYRLTNVPAEEFLSVSGMLGLDTGKLLSVKGEERARQFWLMLRTVPHDIPFAMCPKMTLNGFRWAPASMMWPAQTGIDTAPGGRKAFCTEEGLVGEYVVFELNTTLKGSAGERSSIFNIWSNGCSAPELGAWAGPGLLRVYCVDSWPAAPATHDFNILYMAKASGDILSQGQWVAAAAALGERRELGGDSRRIRAVKHIDRVLVERLQNAELSQSPASIMFEGRERTSMHASGNSNLEEICIS
;
A
#
# COMPACT_ATOMS: atom_id res chain seq x y z
N MET A 1 18.27 11.00 -10.14
CA MET A 1 18.28 9.99 -9.04
C MET A 1 18.49 8.59 -9.58
N GLU A 2 19.74 8.31 -9.87
CA GLU A 2 20.22 7.27 -10.75
C GLU A 2 20.16 5.90 -10.10
N HIS A 3 20.29 5.81 -8.78
CA HIS A 3 20.23 4.52 -8.05
C HIS A 3 18.94 3.74 -8.26
N LEU A 4 17.84 4.37 -8.70
CA LEU A 4 16.57 3.70 -8.99
C LEU A 4 16.60 2.92 -10.31
N VAL A 5 17.46 3.29 -11.25
CA VAL A 5 17.49 2.75 -12.62
C VAL A 5 18.85 2.21 -13.03
N PHE A 6 19.93 2.67 -12.39
CA PHE A 6 21.30 2.25 -12.68
C PHE A 6 21.54 0.83 -12.17
N GLU A 7 22.04 -0.03 -13.07
CA GLU A 7 22.44 -1.39 -12.77
C GLU A 7 23.96 -1.45 -12.54
N PRO A 8 24.43 -1.76 -11.33
CA PRO A 8 25.87 -1.80 -11.04
C PRO A 8 26.52 -3.08 -11.61
N ASP A 9 27.59 -2.91 -12.41
CA ASP A 9 28.41 -4.01 -12.97
C ASP A 9 29.89 -3.94 -12.52
N ALA A 10 30.28 -2.87 -11.80
CA ALA A 10 31.68 -2.55 -11.55
C ALA A 10 32.21 -3.10 -10.21
N SER A 11 33.16 -4.02 -10.29
CA SER A 11 33.87 -4.57 -9.11
C SER A 11 34.86 -3.58 -8.48
N GLU A 12 35.45 -2.68 -9.26
CA GLU A 12 36.46 -1.71 -8.78
C GLU A 12 35.86 -0.62 -7.89
N GLU A 13 34.72 -0.07 -8.26
CA GLU A 13 34.04 0.97 -7.48
C GLU A 13 33.54 0.43 -6.15
N LEU A 14 33.08 -0.83 -6.16
CA LEU A 14 32.76 -1.54 -4.93
C LEU A 14 34.00 -1.73 -4.05
N ARG A 15 35.14 -2.11 -4.64
CA ARG A 15 36.41 -2.27 -3.92
C ARG A 15 36.84 -0.93 -3.32
N TYR A 16 36.79 0.16 -4.08
CA TYR A 16 37.10 1.51 -3.60
C TYR A 16 36.20 1.91 -2.43
N ALA A 17 34.87 1.77 -2.58
CA ALA A 17 33.92 2.10 -1.51
C ALA A 17 34.20 1.32 -0.21
N TYR A 18 34.67 0.07 -0.35
CA TYR A 18 35.06 -0.76 0.78
C TYR A 18 36.37 -0.31 1.45
N THR A 19 37.42 -0.03 0.67
CA THR A 19 38.77 0.21 1.21
C THR A 19 39.09 1.67 1.54
N ALA A 20 38.47 2.64 0.88
CA ALA A 20 38.77 4.06 1.08
C ALA A 20 38.37 4.54 2.48
N GLU A 21 39.17 5.41 3.10
CA GLU A 21 38.84 6.06 4.38
C GLU A 21 37.84 7.21 4.18
N VAL A 22 38.03 7.98 3.10
CA VAL A 22 37.14 9.06 2.66
C VAL A 22 36.60 8.70 1.28
N LEU A 23 35.28 8.81 1.09
CA LEU A 23 34.64 8.58 -0.20
C LEU A 23 34.58 9.89 -0.98
N GLU A 24 35.23 9.92 -2.13
CA GLU A 24 35.19 11.03 -3.07
C GLU A 24 35.25 10.52 -4.52
N THR A 25 34.82 11.33 -5.48
CA THR A 25 34.86 10.92 -6.89
C THR A 25 35.18 12.11 -7.78
N ASP A 26 36.23 11.93 -8.59
CA ASP A 26 36.54 12.81 -9.70
C ASP A 26 35.82 12.30 -10.95
N TRP A 27 34.62 12.84 -11.20
CA TRP A 27 33.77 12.44 -12.32
C TRP A 27 34.42 12.70 -13.68
N THR A 28 35.47 13.52 -13.77
CA THR A 28 36.13 13.81 -15.05
C THR A 28 36.96 12.63 -15.58
N ARG A 29 37.21 11.62 -14.74
CA ARG A 29 38.00 10.42 -15.09
C ARG A 29 37.20 9.28 -15.72
N PHE A 30 35.90 9.46 -15.90
CA PHE A 30 35.01 8.43 -16.41
C PHE A 30 34.57 8.77 -17.83
N ASP A 31 34.97 7.95 -18.80
CA ASP A 31 34.68 8.19 -20.21
C ASP A 31 33.21 7.91 -20.59
N ASN A 32 32.57 6.95 -19.91
CA ASN A 32 31.19 6.51 -20.18
C ASN A 32 30.33 6.58 -18.91
N LEU A 33 30.08 7.79 -18.41
CA LEU A 33 29.22 7.98 -17.24
C LEU A 33 27.75 7.73 -17.55
N PHE A 34 27.05 7.10 -16.61
CA PHE A 34 25.60 7.01 -16.65
C PHE A 34 24.98 8.42 -16.65
N ASP A 35 24.03 8.65 -17.54
CA ASP A 35 23.37 9.95 -17.71
C ASP A 35 22.60 10.37 -16.45
N PHE A 36 22.32 11.66 -16.34
CA PHE A 36 21.42 12.15 -15.30
C PHE A 36 20.00 11.64 -15.54
N VAL A 37 19.31 11.35 -14.44
CA VAL A 37 17.90 10.93 -14.48
C VAL A 37 17.04 12.04 -13.89
N GLU A 38 16.18 12.60 -14.74
CA GLU A 38 15.20 13.63 -14.36
C GLU A 38 14.16 13.11 -13.36
N PRO A 39 13.61 13.97 -12.48
CA PRO A 39 13.98 15.37 -12.28
C PRO A 39 15.33 15.52 -11.55
N LEU A 40 16.16 16.47 -12.00
CA LEU A 40 17.41 16.80 -11.29
C LEU A 40 17.12 17.46 -9.94
N THR A 41 17.99 17.20 -8.96
CA THR A 41 17.97 17.90 -7.67
C THR A 41 19.22 18.78 -7.57
N PRO A 42 19.09 20.12 -7.57
CA PRO A 42 20.23 21.01 -7.49
C PRO A 42 20.93 20.88 -6.14
N TRP A 43 22.26 20.91 -6.12
CA TRP A 43 23.05 21.07 -4.91
C TRP A 43 23.07 22.54 -4.51
N LEU A 44 22.56 22.86 -3.33
CA LEU A 44 22.41 24.25 -2.87
C LEU A 44 23.72 24.86 -2.34
N GLY A 45 24.86 24.16 -2.48
CA GLY A 45 26.18 24.73 -2.24
C GLY A 45 26.61 24.82 -0.78
N PHE A 46 26.07 23.99 0.12
CA PHE A 46 26.52 23.95 1.51
C PHE A 46 27.96 23.42 1.62
N SER A 47 28.77 23.99 2.52
CA SER A 47 30.16 23.58 2.75
C SER A 47 30.25 22.28 3.57
N HIS A 48 29.71 21.18 3.04
CA HIS A 48 29.63 19.88 3.71
C HIS A 48 31.02 19.33 4.09
N ASP A 49 32.00 19.46 3.20
CA ASP A 49 33.31 18.82 3.35
C ASP A 49 34.09 19.35 4.57
N SER A 50 33.79 20.58 5.03
CA SER A 50 34.37 21.15 6.26
C SER A 50 33.75 20.63 7.56
N ILE A 51 32.63 19.93 7.50
CA ILE A 51 31.97 19.39 8.70
C ILE A 51 32.61 18.03 9.04
N PRO A 52 33.13 17.82 10.27
CA PRO A 52 33.75 16.56 10.65
C PRO A 52 32.72 15.43 10.72
N LEU A 53 33.18 14.19 10.50
CA LEU A 53 32.38 13.00 10.76
C LEU A 53 31.99 12.95 12.24
N GLY A 54 30.71 12.76 12.53
CA GLY A 54 30.19 12.79 13.90
C GLY A 54 28.84 12.08 14.03
N LYS A 55 28.15 12.29 15.16
CA LYS A 55 26.79 11.77 15.33
C LYS A 55 25.82 12.56 14.48
N PHE A 56 24.75 11.90 14.03
CA PHE A 56 23.75 12.51 13.16
C PHE A 56 23.18 13.83 13.69
N MET A 57 22.83 13.88 14.99
CA MET A 57 22.26 15.09 15.61
C MET A 57 23.28 16.19 15.91
N ASP A 58 24.57 15.87 15.91
CA ASP A 58 25.62 16.87 16.17
C ASP A 58 25.95 17.68 14.91
N TYR A 59 25.58 17.20 13.71
CA TYR A 59 25.93 17.82 12.43
C TYR A 59 25.53 19.31 12.33
N PRO A 60 24.28 19.73 12.63
CA PRO A 60 23.93 21.16 12.57
C PRO A 60 24.73 22.00 13.55
N LYS A 61 25.00 21.48 14.76
CA LYS A 61 25.79 22.17 15.78
C LYS A 61 27.26 22.31 15.36
N SER A 62 27.84 21.29 14.74
CA SER A 62 29.18 21.35 14.15
C SER A 62 29.27 22.35 13.00
N ALA A 63 28.16 22.62 12.32
CA ALA A 63 28.03 23.70 11.34
C ALA A 63 27.72 25.08 11.96
N GLY A 64 27.58 25.19 13.29
CA GLY A 64 27.28 26.42 14.00
C GLY A 64 25.80 26.78 14.13
N TYR A 65 24.88 25.86 13.79
CA TYR A 65 23.44 26.11 13.76
C TYR A 65 22.71 25.57 15.00
N GLU A 66 21.74 26.36 15.47
CA GLU A 66 20.77 25.98 16.49
C GLU A 66 19.52 25.35 15.86
N ILE A 67 19.48 24.02 15.82
CA ILE A 67 18.45 23.30 15.08
C ILE A 67 17.03 23.53 15.62
N ALA A 68 16.88 23.75 16.93
CA ALA A 68 15.59 24.07 17.55
C ALA A 68 14.99 25.38 17.02
N LYS A 69 15.83 26.38 16.71
CA LYS A 69 15.38 27.64 16.10
C LYS A 69 14.86 27.41 14.69
N ILE A 70 15.57 26.59 13.89
CA ILE A 70 15.11 26.22 12.56
C ILE A 70 13.77 25.47 12.62
N TRP A 71 13.63 24.51 13.55
CA TRP A 71 12.40 23.77 13.73
C TRP A 71 11.19 24.67 14.01
N ASN A 72 11.41 25.73 14.80
CA ASN A 72 10.43 26.73 15.15
C ASN A 72 10.17 27.78 14.06
N GLY A 73 11.01 27.86 13.02
CA GLY A 73 10.93 28.85 11.94
C GLY A 73 11.71 30.15 12.20
N ASP A 74 12.49 30.21 13.28
CA ASP A 74 13.30 31.36 13.69
C ASP A 74 14.67 31.36 12.96
N PHE A 75 14.67 31.37 11.62
CA PHE A 75 15.89 31.17 10.84
C PHE A 75 16.95 32.27 11.07
N GLY A 76 16.52 33.52 11.25
CA GLY A 76 17.41 34.66 11.52
C GLY A 76 18.25 34.52 12.78
N ASP A 77 17.76 33.80 13.79
CA ASP A 77 18.44 33.54 15.06
C ASP A 77 19.14 32.18 15.11
N SER A 78 19.00 31.35 14.07
CA SER A 78 19.56 30.00 14.07
C SER A 78 21.08 29.95 13.93
N HIS A 79 21.72 31.04 13.47
CA HIS A 79 23.17 31.08 13.26
C HIS A 79 23.67 32.54 13.28
N ASN A 80 24.86 32.78 13.86
CA ASN A 80 25.41 34.13 14.06
C ASN A 80 25.50 34.97 12.78
N MET A 81 25.88 34.34 11.66
CA MET A 81 25.98 35.02 10.36
C MET A 81 24.63 35.42 9.76
N MET A 82 23.49 34.92 10.24
CA MET A 82 22.18 35.19 9.64
C MET A 82 21.64 36.58 9.99
N LYS A 83 22.03 37.11 11.15
CA LYS A 83 21.55 38.41 11.68
C LYS A 83 21.82 39.59 10.75
N THR A 84 22.81 39.47 9.86
CA THR A 84 23.22 40.53 8.92
C THR A 84 22.87 40.24 7.47
N GLN A 85 22.22 39.10 7.18
CA GLN A 85 21.92 38.67 5.81
C GLN A 85 20.51 39.06 5.38
N PRO A 86 20.28 39.30 4.08
CA PRO A 86 18.93 39.43 3.52
C PRO A 86 18.10 38.17 3.77
N ALA A 87 16.79 38.33 3.95
CA ALA A 87 15.94 37.21 4.36
C ALA A 87 15.88 36.05 3.35
N PHE A 88 15.95 36.32 2.04
CA PHE A 88 16.04 35.27 1.02
C PHE A 88 17.34 34.44 1.16
N GLU A 89 18.46 35.08 1.55
CA GLU A 89 19.75 34.42 1.74
C GLU A 89 19.75 33.59 3.02
N VAL A 90 19.06 34.06 4.07
CA VAL A 90 18.80 33.29 5.29
C VAL A 90 18.05 32.01 4.96
N GLY A 91 16.94 32.11 4.21
CA GLY A 91 16.18 30.95 3.76
C GLY A 91 17.02 29.97 2.93
N ARG A 92 17.79 30.49 1.96
CA ARG A 92 18.68 29.67 1.12
C ARG A 92 19.72 28.89 1.92
N ARG A 93 20.35 29.54 2.90
CA ARG A 93 21.37 28.92 3.77
C ARG A 93 20.79 27.86 4.70
N VAL A 94 19.58 28.07 5.21
CA VAL A 94 18.87 27.05 5.99
C VAL A 94 18.51 25.86 5.11
N ALA A 95 17.98 26.11 3.90
CA ALA A 95 17.64 25.03 2.96
C ALA A 95 18.89 24.23 2.54
N SER A 96 20.04 24.88 2.31
CA SER A 96 21.28 24.19 1.94
C SER A 96 21.86 23.35 3.09
N LEU A 97 21.80 23.84 4.34
CA LEU A 97 22.13 23.04 5.54
C LEU A 97 21.24 21.80 5.63
N LEU A 98 19.92 21.99 5.54
CA LEU A 98 18.94 20.90 5.63
C LEU A 98 19.17 19.86 4.52
N GLN A 99 19.46 20.32 3.30
CA GLN A 99 19.85 19.41 2.21
C GLN A 99 21.08 18.60 2.59
N ALA A 100 22.18 19.23 2.97
CA ALA A 100 23.45 18.55 3.25
C ALA A 100 23.36 17.59 4.43
N TRP A 101 22.71 18.02 5.52
CA TRP A 101 22.55 17.23 6.74
C TRP A 101 21.68 15.99 6.50
N LEU A 102 20.49 16.18 5.93
CA LEU A 102 19.50 15.10 5.76
C LEU A 102 19.81 14.17 4.57
N SER A 103 20.81 14.50 3.74
CA SER A 103 21.29 13.65 2.64
C SER A 103 22.68 13.06 2.92
N ILE A 104 23.75 13.84 2.70
CA ILE A 104 25.12 13.36 2.83
C ILE A 104 25.47 13.07 4.30
N GLY A 105 25.05 13.93 5.23
CA GLY A 105 25.24 13.70 6.68
C GLY A 105 24.57 12.41 7.17
N LEU A 106 23.38 12.08 6.66
CA LEU A 106 22.74 10.78 6.91
C LEU A 106 23.61 9.64 6.37
N MET A 107 24.08 9.75 5.13
CA MET A 107 24.91 8.71 4.51
C MET A 107 26.24 8.52 5.26
N GLU A 108 26.89 9.58 5.73
CA GLU A 108 28.11 9.48 6.54
C GLU A 108 27.89 8.67 7.82
N CYS A 109 26.75 8.86 8.50
CA CYS A 109 26.38 8.09 9.68
C CYS A 109 26.14 6.61 9.34
N VAL A 110 25.41 6.35 8.26
CA VAL A 110 25.07 4.98 7.80
C VAL A 110 26.32 4.20 7.38
N ILE A 111 27.20 4.84 6.60
CA ILE A 111 28.42 4.23 6.08
C ILE A 111 29.52 4.17 7.16
N GLY A 112 29.51 5.10 8.11
CA GLY A 112 30.54 5.24 9.14
C GLY A 112 31.86 5.79 8.61
N LYS A 113 31.82 6.56 7.51
CA LYS A 113 32.99 7.18 6.85
C LYS A 113 32.66 8.60 6.42
N LYS A 114 33.69 9.43 6.27
CA LYS A 114 33.55 10.76 5.65
C LYS A 114 33.23 10.58 4.16
N ILE A 115 32.26 11.36 3.66
CA ILE A 115 31.84 11.38 2.26
C ILE A 115 31.96 12.82 1.76
N HIS A 116 32.85 13.08 0.81
CA HIS A 116 32.90 14.40 0.18
C HIS A 116 31.66 14.62 -0.70
N ALA A 117 31.24 15.88 -0.82
CA ALA A 117 30.12 16.26 -1.69
C ALA A 117 30.32 15.75 -3.12
N SER A 118 31.56 15.73 -3.62
CA SER A 118 31.92 15.20 -4.94
C SER A 118 31.50 13.74 -5.16
N TYR A 119 31.37 12.92 -4.12
CA TYR A 119 30.94 11.52 -4.25
C TYR A 119 29.46 11.37 -4.64
N LEU A 120 28.63 12.37 -4.32
CA LEU A 120 27.18 12.37 -4.54
C LEU A 120 26.68 13.61 -5.31
N VAL A 121 27.58 14.47 -5.77
CA VAL A 121 27.28 15.70 -6.51
C VAL A 121 28.09 15.70 -7.80
N ARG A 122 27.42 15.93 -8.93
CA ARG A 122 28.05 16.05 -10.25
C ARG A 122 27.52 17.28 -10.96
N ARG A 123 28.34 17.86 -11.85
CA ARG A 123 27.93 18.97 -12.71
C ARG A 123 27.09 18.45 -13.88
N ALA A 124 25.92 19.05 -14.11
CA ALA A 124 25.07 18.83 -15.27
C ALA A 124 25.59 19.58 -16.50
N ARG A 125 25.01 19.30 -17.69
CA ARG A 125 25.47 19.86 -18.97
C ARG A 125 25.35 21.39 -19.03
N ASP A 126 24.39 21.95 -18.31
CA ASP A 126 24.15 23.39 -18.15
C ASP A 126 25.12 24.06 -17.13
N GLY A 127 25.98 23.28 -16.49
CA GLY A 127 26.92 23.76 -15.46
C GLY A 127 26.37 23.73 -14.04
N THR A 128 25.10 23.41 -13.83
CA THR A 128 24.46 23.32 -12.51
C THR A 128 25.03 22.12 -11.74
N GLN A 129 25.37 22.29 -10.46
CA GLN A 129 25.71 21.15 -9.60
C GLN A 129 24.44 20.47 -9.12
N CYS A 130 24.33 19.16 -9.33
CA CYS A 130 23.16 18.37 -8.97
C CYS A 130 23.57 17.15 -8.16
N LEU A 131 22.68 16.70 -7.27
CA LEU A 131 22.82 15.39 -6.64
C LEU A 131 22.84 14.30 -7.72
N TYR A 132 23.80 13.39 -7.61
CA TYR A 132 24.05 12.28 -8.51
C TYR A 132 24.31 11.02 -7.68
N THR A 133 23.33 10.11 -7.68
CA THR A 133 23.18 9.04 -6.67
C THR A 133 23.61 7.66 -7.14
N ARG A 134 24.24 7.57 -8.31
CA ARG A 134 24.72 6.29 -8.87
C ARG A 134 25.56 5.49 -7.87
N ASN A 135 26.46 6.18 -7.15
CA ASN A 135 27.43 5.55 -6.26
C ASN A 135 26.84 5.01 -4.93
N LEU A 136 25.53 5.19 -4.68
CA LEU A 136 24.87 4.64 -3.49
C LEU A 136 24.95 3.11 -3.44
N HIS A 137 24.83 2.46 -4.60
CA HIS A 137 24.94 1.00 -4.69
C HIS A 137 26.23 0.49 -4.06
N PHE A 138 27.36 1.14 -4.35
CA PHE A 138 28.68 0.70 -3.91
C PHE A 138 28.92 0.95 -2.42
N CYS A 139 28.60 2.16 -1.92
CA CYS A 139 28.86 2.47 -0.51
C CYS A 139 27.94 1.68 0.42
N LEU A 140 26.65 1.53 0.08
CA LEU A 140 25.74 0.71 0.87
C LEU A 140 26.14 -0.77 0.83
N HIS A 141 26.53 -1.30 -0.34
CA HIS A 141 27.00 -2.69 -0.42
C HIS A 141 28.24 -2.91 0.46
N ALA A 142 29.20 -1.98 0.45
CA ALA A 142 30.35 -2.05 1.34
C ALA A 142 29.94 -2.12 2.82
N ARG A 143 28.95 -1.31 3.23
CA ARG A 143 28.40 -1.35 4.60
C ARG A 143 27.71 -2.66 4.92
N VAL A 144 26.89 -3.19 4.01
CA VAL A 144 26.21 -4.48 4.16
C VAL A 144 27.20 -5.62 4.36
N VAL A 145 28.31 -5.63 3.61
CA VAL A 145 29.37 -6.63 3.76
C VAL A 145 29.99 -6.56 5.15
N GLN A 146 30.26 -5.37 5.69
CA GLN A 146 30.80 -5.21 7.04
C GLN A 146 29.85 -5.75 8.12
N ILE A 147 28.55 -5.47 8.01
CA ILE A 147 27.51 -5.97 8.93
C ILE A 147 27.43 -7.50 8.88
N ARG A 148 27.41 -8.08 7.67
CA ARG A 148 27.35 -9.55 7.49
C ARG A 148 28.59 -10.26 8.00
N GLN A 149 29.77 -9.64 7.90
CA GLN A 149 31.03 -10.14 8.44
C GLN A 149 31.16 -9.99 9.96
N GLY A 150 30.15 -9.44 10.65
CA GLY A 150 30.18 -9.25 12.11
C GLY A 150 31.19 -8.21 12.57
N ARG A 151 31.60 -7.28 11.70
CA ARG A 151 32.53 -6.20 12.06
C ARG A 151 31.87 -5.08 12.88
N VAL A 152 30.55 -5.10 12.97
CA VAL A 152 29.74 -4.16 13.74
C VAL A 152 28.67 -4.91 14.50
N ASP A 153 28.22 -4.34 15.62
CA ASP A 153 27.09 -4.86 16.38
C ASP A 153 25.79 -4.66 15.60
N LYS A 154 25.09 -5.77 15.29
CA LYS A 154 23.89 -5.76 14.46
C LYS A 154 22.70 -5.07 15.13
N ALA A 155 22.46 -5.35 16.40
CA ALA A 155 21.31 -4.80 17.14
C ALA A 155 21.47 -3.28 17.28
N LYS A 156 22.65 -2.83 17.71
CA LYS A 156 22.98 -1.42 17.85
C LYS A 156 22.94 -0.70 16.50
N THR A 157 23.51 -1.28 15.44
CA THR A 157 23.47 -0.69 14.09
C THR A 157 22.02 -0.52 13.61
N ASN A 158 21.16 -1.50 13.88
CA ASN A 158 19.74 -1.43 13.52
C ASN A 158 19.02 -0.29 14.26
N GLU A 159 19.21 -0.20 15.58
CA GLU A 159 18.62 0.86 16.41
C GLU A 159 19.08 2.25 15.96
N GLU A 160 20.38 2.43 15.73
CA GLU A 160 20.96 3.70 15.26
C GLU A 160 20.42 4.09 13.88
N MET A 161 20.42 3.16 12.90
CA MET A 161 19.87 3.42 11.58
C MET A 161 18.39 3.80 11.64
N GLN A 162 17.59 3.11 12.46
CA GLN A 162 16.17 3.41 12.67
C GLN A 162 15.98 4.82 13.25
N GLN A 163 16.75 5.20 14.26
CA GLN A 163 16.67 6.54 14.86
C GLN A 163 17.01 7.64 13.85
N TRP A 164 18.03 7.44 13.01
CA TRP A 164 18.41 8.44 12.00
C TRP A 164 17.33 8.61 10.93
N VAL A 165 16.78 7.51 10.38
CA VAL A 165 15.70 7.63 9.38
C VAL A 165 14.41 8.18 9.98
N GLN A 166 14.10 7.87 11.24
CA GLN A 166 12.97 8.47 11.96
C GLN A 166 13.12 9.99 12.09
N GLU A 167 14.33 10.48 12.38
CA GLU A 167 14.58 11.91 12.46
C GLU A 167 14.43 12.59 11.09
N VAL A 168 14.97 12.00 10.02
CA VAL A 168 14.74 12.52 8.66
C VAL A 168 13.24 12.53 8.33
N ASN A 169 12.51 11.47 8.70
CA ASN A 169 11.06 11.40 8.50
C ASN A 169 10.33 12.56 9.19
N LYS A 170 10.67 12.89 10.44
CA LYS A 170 10.10 14.05 11.16
C LYS A 170 10.30 15.36 10.39
N TRP A 171 11.50 15.60 9.86
CA TRP A 171 11.79 16.80 9.05
C TRP A 171 11.01 16.83 7.74
N THR A 172 10.93 15.70 7.03
CA THR A 172 10.16 15.64 5.77
C THR A 172 8.65 15.82 5.99
N THR A 173 8.12 15.32 7.11
CA THR A 173 6.74 15.60 7.56
C THR A 173 6.58 17.09 7.85
N ARG A 174 7.55 17.72 8.52
CA ARG A 174 7.54 19.17 8.78
C ARG A 174 7.55 19.99 7.49
N PHE A 175 8.36 19.61 6.49
CA PHE A 175 8.38 20.25 5.17
C PHE A 175 7.02 20.12 4.47
N THR A 176 6.39 18.96 4.58
CA THR A 176 5.04 18.72 4.05
C THR A 176 4.03 19.66 4.70
N CYS A 177 4.03 19.78 6.02
CA CYS A 177 3.17 20.74 6.72
C CYS A 177 3.45 22.19 6.30
N TRP A 178 4.73 22.57 6.17
CA TRP A 178 5.12 23.92 5.75
C TRP A 178 4.68 24.27 4.33
N SER A 179 4.61 23.29 3.45
CA SER A 179 4.18 23.45 2.07
C SER A 179 2.66 23.55 1.89
N HIS A 180 1.88 23.24 2.92
CA HIS A 180 0.43 23.31 2.83
C HIS A 180 -0.04 24.74 2.48
N PRO A 181 -1.03 24.94 1.59
CA PRO A 181 -1.45 26.28 1.16
C PRO A 181 -1.81 27.24 2.30
N SER A 182 -2.38 26.71 3.39
CA SER A 182 -2.72 27.51 4.58
C SER A 182 -1.50 27.95 5.41
N PHE A 183 -0.33 27.34 5.19
CA PHE A 183 0.87 27.56 5.97
C PHE A 183 2.00 28.18 5.18
N ARG A 184 2.15 27.82 3.91
CA ARG A 184 3.21 28.29 3.02
C ARG A 184 3.44 29.81 3.08
N PRO A 185 2.42 30.69 3.07
CA PRO A 185 2.63 32.14 3.18
C PRO A 185 3.34 32.57 4.47
N LYS A 186 3.22 31.81 5.56
CA LYS A 186 3.92 32.09 6.83
C LYS A 186 5.42 31.79 6.77
N MET A 187 5.82 30.89 5.88
CA MET A 187 7.25 30.57 5.65
C MET A 187 7.84 31.48 4.59
N ASP A 188 7.15 31.64 3.45
CA ASP A 188 7.64 32.45 2.33
C ASP A 188 7.54 33.96 2.59
N GLY A 189 6.63 34.40 3.48
CA GLY A 189 6.51 35.82 3.85
C GLY A 189 7.79 36.37 4.48
N PRO A 190 8.30 35.76 5.57
CA PRO A 190 9.58 36.13 6.17
C PRO A 190 10.78 35.71 5.33
N TYR A 191 10.72 34.60 4.60
CA TYR A 191 11.85 34.05 3.85
C TYR A 191 11.47 33.71 2.39
N PRO A 192 11.44 34.72 1.49
CA PRO A 192 10.98 34.51 0.11
C PRO A 192 11.78 33.43 -0.63
N GLY A 193 11.07 32.52 -1.30
CA GLY A 193 11.64 31.43 -2.09
C GLY A 193 12.15 30.22 -1.28
N PHE A 194 12.05 30.26 0.06
CA PHE A 194 12.47 29.15 0.90
C PHE A 194 11.69 27.87 0.58
N MET A 195 10.37 27.93 0.44
CA MET A 195 9.58 26.73 0.18
C MET A 195 9.84 26.14 -1.20
N ASP A 196 10.17 26.94 -2.21
CA ASP A 196 10.56 26.43 -3.53
C ASP A 196 11.87 25.63 -3.45
N LEU A 197 12.83 26.08 -2.63
CA LEU A 197 14.06 25.33 -2.36
C LEU A 197 13.76 24.02 -1.63
N ILE A 198 12.93 24.05 -0.58
CA ILE A 198 12.52 22.84 0.15
C ILE A 198 11.82 21.84 -0.77
N GLU A 199 10.89 22.30 -1.61
CA GLU A 199 10.20 21.48 -2.60
C GLU A 199 11.19 20.85 -3.60
N SER A 200 12.26 21.56 -3.99
CA SER A 200 13.27 21.03 -4.93
C SER A 200 14.15 19.93 -4.33
N ILE A 201 14.46 19.99 -3.02
CA ILE A 201 15.41 19.06 -2.37
C ILE A 201 14.73 17.87 -1.70
N THR A 202 13.50 18.03 -1.22
CA THR A 202 12.81 17.01 -0.40
C THR A 202 12.66 15.66 -1.09
N PRO A 203 12.33 15.57 -2.39
CA PRO A 203 12.24 14.27 -3.07
C PRO A 203 13.55 13.48 -3.00
N ALA A 204 14.71 14.13 -3.13
CA ALA A 204 15.99 13.45 -3.06
C ALA A 204 16.31 12.95 -1.64
N ILE A 205 16.01 13.77 -0.62
CA ILE A 205 16.16 13.40 0.79
C ILE A 205 15.32 12.16 1.12
N VAL A 206 14.04 12.18 0.72
CA VAL A 206 13.11 11.06 0.95
C VAL A 206 13.60 9.77 0.29
N ARG A 207 14.07 9.83 -0.96
CA ARG A 207 14.59 8.65 -1.66
C ARG A 207 15.85 8.09 -1.00
N LEU A 208 16.79 8.96 -0.61
CA LEU A 208 18.01 8.55 0.09
C LEU A 208 17.68 7.86 1.42
N ALA A 209 16.83 8.47 2.23
CA ALA A 209 16.42 7.91 3.51
C ALA A 209 15.61 6.61 3.34
N GLY A 210 14.74 6.53 2.34
CA GLY A 210 14.01 5.31 1.98
C GLY A 210 14.94 4.17 1.56
N VAL A 211 16.03 4.45 0.83
CA VAL A 211 17.05 3.44 0.50
C VAL A 211 17.79 2.95 1.75
N VAL A 212 18.11 3.84 2.69
CA VAL A 212 18.73 3.48 3.98
C VAL A 212 17.79 2.56 4.77
N GLU A 213 16.51 2.92 4.87
CA GLU A 213 15.49 2.10 5.54
C GLU A 213 15.35 0.71 4.91
N GLN A 214 15.27 0.63 3.58
CA GLN A 214 15.21 -0.66 2.88
C GLN A 214 16.48 -1.49 3.07
N THR A 215 17.66 -0.85 3.04
CA THR A 215 18.93 -1.53 3.32
C THR A 215 18.95 -2.09 4.75
N ARG A 216 18.42 -1.34 5.72
CA ARG A 216 18.28 -1.80 7.11
C ARG A 216 17.44 -3.08 7.18
N LEU A 217 16.24 -3.06 6.61
CA LEU A 217 15.32 -4.21 6.59
C LEU A 217 15.93 -5.42 5.89
N TYR A 218 16.63 -5.22 4.77
CA TYR A 218 17.27 -6.29 4.01
C TYR A 218 18.39 -7.01 4.76
N VAL A 219 19.18 -6.28 5.55
CA VAL A 219 20.38 -6.84 6.21
C VAL A 219 20.06 -7.39 7.60
N LEU A 220 18.99 -6.91 8.22
CA LEU A 220 18.63 -7.16 9.62
C LEU A 220 17.15 -7.61 9.75
N PRO A 221 16.74 -8.70 9.06
CA PRO A 221 15.33 -9.12 8.99
C PRO A 221 14.75 -9.52 10.35
N ASP A 222 15.58 -10.02 11.28
CA ASP A 222 15.16 -10.40 12.63
C ASP A 222 14.64 -9.20 13.46
N TYR A 223 14.80 -7.97 12.95
CA TYR A 223 14.41 -6.72 13.60
C TYR A 223 13.35 -5.93 12.80
N GLU A 224 12.60 -6.59 11.91
CA GLU A 224 11.53 -5.99 11.10
C GLU A 224 10.38 -5.38 11.93
N HIS A 225 10.22 -5.79 13.19
CA HIS A 225 9.10 -5.39 14.06
C HIS A 225 9.07 -3.90 14.44
N MET A 226 10.11 -3.11 14.18
CA MET A 226 10.18 -1.68 14.56
C MET A 226 9.45 -0.70 13.60
N GLY A 227 8.57 -1.21 12.73
CA GLY A 227 7.68 -0.42 11.88
C GLY A 227 8.34 0.20 10.64
N GLN A 228 7.64 0.17 9.51
CA GLN A 228 8.01 0.93 8.29
C GLN A 228 7.51 2.38 8.40
N LEU A 229 8.33 3.32 7.92
CA LEU A 229 8.01 4.74 7.91
C LEU A 229 7.17 5.13 6.70
N THR A 230 6.20 5.99 6.92
CA THR A 230 5.45 6.64 5.84
C THR A 230 6.18 7.90 5.41
N TRP A 231 6.69 7.91 4.19
CA TRP A 231 7.39 9.06 3.62
C TRP A 231 6.43 10.02 2.92
N GLN A 232 6.45 11.28 3.34
CA GLN A 232 5.62 12.35 2.80
C GLN A 232 6.44 13.30 1.93
N LEU A 233 5.76 13.95 0.98
CA LEU A 233 6.34 14.97 0.12
C LEU A 233 5.54 16.28 0.23
N PRO A 234 6.18 17.43 0.00
CA PRO A 234 5.50 18.71 -0.07
C PRO A 234 4.28 18.71 -1.03
N PHE A 235 3.25 19.45 -0.67
CA PHE A 235 1.95 19.46 -1.36
C PHE A 235 2.08 19.68 -2.88
N ASN A 236 2.81 20.72 -3.30
CA ASN A 236 2.97 21.02 -4.72
C ASN A 236 3.86 20.00 -5.46
N VAL A 237 4.77 19.33 -4.76
CA VAL A 237 5.57 18.26 -5.36
C VAL A 237 4.67 17.09 -5.73
N VAL A 238 3.74 16.72 -4.84
CA VAL A 238 2.74 15.68 -5.10
C VAL A 238 1.85 16.06 -6.27
N GLU A 239 1.33 17.30 -6.32
CA GLU A 239 0.49 17.73 -7.44
C GLU A 239 1.22 17.74 -8.79
N ARG A 240 2.44 18.30 -8.86
CA ARG A 240 3.26 18.26 -10.10
C ARG A 240 3.56 16.83 -10.56
N ARG A 241 3.79 15.93 -9.60
CA ARG A 241 4.00 14.50 -9.88
C ARG A 241 2.73 13.86 -10.45
N ARG A 242 1.56 14.15 -9.89
CA ARG A 242 0.27 13.67 -10.42
C ARG A 242 0.03 14.16 -11.84
N ASP A 243 0.35 15.41 -12.15
CA ASP A 243 0.28 15.95 -13.52
C ASP A 243 1.21 15.20 -14.48
N SER A 244 2.44 14.93 -14.05
CA SER A 244 3.41 14.16 -14.84
C SER A 244 2.94 12.73 -15.11
N LEU A 245 2.30 12.08 -14.13
CA LEU A 245 1.71 10.76 -14.29
C LEU A 245 0.50 10.79 -15.24
N ARG A 246 -0.37 11.79 -15.14
CA ARG A 246 -1.49 11.97 -16.08
C ARG A 246 -0.98 12.12 -17.52
N ALA A 247 0.12 12.84 -17.72
CA ALA A 247 0.76 12.97 -19.04
C ALA A 247 1.30 11.63 -19.59
N LEU A 248 1.60 10.66 -18.72
CA LEU A 248 1.98 9.28 -19.09
C LEU A 248 0.78 8.31 -19.22
N GLY A 249 -0.45 8.83 -19.20
CA GLY A 249 -1.68 8.04 -19.40
C GLY A 249 -2.27 7.44 -18.12
N TRP A 250 -1.78 7.80 -16.93
CA TRP A 250 -2.30 7.27 -15.67
C TRP A 250 -3.58 7.98 -15.24
N CYS A 251 -4.64 7.22 -14.93
CA CYS A 251 -5.90 7.80 -14.46
C CYS A 251 -5.86 8.13 -12.95
N PRO A 252 -6.73 9.03 -12.45
CA PRO A 252 -6.77 9.42 -11.03
C PRO A 252 -6.87 8.24 -10.04
N PHE A 253 -7.59 7.18 -10.39
CA PHE A 253 -7.72 5.98 -9.58
C PHE A 253 -6.37 5.25 -9.42
N GLN A 254 -5.68 4.98 -10.54
CA GLN A 254 -4.40 4.28 -10.54
C GLN A 254 -3.31 5.09 -9.84
N ILE A 255 -3.33 6.42 -9.99
CA ILE A 255 -2.44 7.32 -9.27
C ILE A 255 -2.63 7.17 -7.76
N LYS A 256 -3.88 7.25 -7.27
CA LYS A 256 -4.18 7.08 -5.84
C LYS A 256 -3.80 5.67 -5.35
N PHE A 257 -4.13 4.63 -6.12
CA PHE A 257 -3.73 3.25 -5.83
C PHE A 257 -2.22 3.11 -5.64
N MET A 258 -1.42 3.67 -6.55
CA MET A 258 0.03 3.65 -6.46
C MET A 258 0.54 4.45 -5.25
N GLU A 259 0.05 5.67 -5.04
CA GLU A 259 0.44 6.51 -3.91
C GLU A 259 0.13 5.87 -2.55
N ASP A 260 -0.96 5.10 -2.45
CA ASP A 260 -1.40 4.47 -1.21
C ASP A 260 -0.82 3.07 -0.97
N THR A 261 -0.17 2.47 -1.96
CA THR A 261 0.33 1.08 -1.87
C THR A 261 1.82 0.92 -2.17
N LEU A 262 2.47 1.89 -2.80
CA LEU A 262 3.88 1.86 -3.19
C LEU A 262 4.67 2.99 -2.55
N THR A 263 5.99 2.81 -2.47
CA THR A 263 6.89 3.84 -1.94
C THR A 263 7.09 4.99 -2.92
N GLN A 264 7.48 6.16 -2.40
CA GLN A 264 7.80 7.34 -3.21
C GLN A 264 8.85 7.05 -4.31
N SER A 265 9.79 6.14 -4.03
CA SER A 265 10.82 5.70 -4.96
C SER A 265 10.27 4.95 -6.18
N VAL A 266 9.20 4.16 -6.03
CA VAL A 266 8.57 3.47 -7.18
C VAL A 266 7.88 4.48 -8.09
N VAL A 267 7.21 5.49 -7.52
CA VAL A 267 6.53 6.51 -8.31
C VAL A 267 7.53 7.34 -9.13
N ASP A 268 8.66 7.72 -8.52
CA ASP A 268 9.74 8.40 -9.24
C ASP A 268 10.42 7.49 -10.27
N TRP A 269 10.55 6.19 -9.99
CA TRP A 269 11.06 5.22 -10.97
C TRP A 269 10.13 5.13 -12.18
N ILE A 270 8.81 5.08 -11.99
CA ILE A 270 7.81 5.10 -13.08
C ILE A 270 7.97 6.34 -13.96
N LEU A 271 8.14 7.52 -13.35
CA LEU A 271 8.39 8.76 -14.08
C LEU A 271 9.73 8.71 -14.83
N ALA A 272 10.80 8.28 -14.17
CA ALA A 272 12.13 8.19 -14.76
C ALA A 272 12.19 7.23 -15.96
N THR A 273 11.55 6.06 -15.86
CA THR A 273 11.52 5.06 -16.93
C THR A 273 10.41 5.31 -17.94
N HIS A 274 9.63 6.37 -17.78
CA HIS A 274 8.48 6.69 -18.64
C HIS A 274 7.52 5.50 -18.79
N PHE A 275 7.23 4.82 -17.67
CA PHE A 275 6.31 3.69 -17.68
C PHE A 275 4.89 4.18 -17.97
N GLN A 276 4.37 3.82 -19.14
CA GLN A 276 3.09 4.29 -19.64
C GLN A 276 1.95 3.33 -19.34
N GLN A 277 0.76 3.90 -19.15
CA GLN A 277 -0.51 3.18 -19.14
C GLN A 277 -1.31 3.48 -20.39
N ASP A 278 -2.23 2.59 -20.74
CA ASP A 278 -3.16 2.80 -21.83
C ASP A 278 -4.29 3.75 -21.38
N PRO A 279 -4.39 4.97 -21.93
CA PRO A 279 -5.33 5.98 -21.46
C PRO A 279 -6.78 5.70 -21.89
N ILE A 280 -7.03 4.73 -22.77
CA ILE A 280 -8.35 4.47 -23.33
C ILE A 280 -9.33 4.01 -22.24
N GLY A 281 -10.52 4.65 -22.20
CA GLY A 281 -11.61 4.30 -21.29
C GLY A 281 -11.47 4.88 -19.87
N HIS A 282 -10.55 5.82 -19.66
CA HIS A 282 -10.27 6.39 -18.35
C HIS A 282 -10.82 7.82 -18.13
N GLU A 283 -11.56 8.38 -19.07
CA GLU A 283 -12.03 9.78 -19.07
C GLU A 283 -12.93 10.11 -17.86
N GLY A 284 -13.65 9.11 -17.34
CA GLY A 284 -14.54 9.25 -16.17
C GLY A 284 -13.95 8.78 -14.84
N CYS A 285 -12.66 8.48 -14.76
CA CYS A 285 -12.07 7.95 -13.53
C CYS A 285 -11.98 9.02 -12.42
N THR A 286 -12.25 8.61 -11.19
CA THR A 286 -12.02 9.40 -9.97
C THR A 286 -10.94 8.74 -9.12
N ALA A 287 -10.57 9.35 -7.99
CA ALA A 287 -9.61 8.74 -7.07
C ALA A 287 -10.10 7.41 -6.46
N ILE A 288 -11.42 7.16 -6.45
CA ILE A 288 -12.04 5.99 -5.80
C ILE A 288 -12.74 5.04 -6.78
N ALA A 289 -12.88 5.40 -8.05
CA ALA A 289 -13.52 4.58 -9.07
C ALA A 289 -12.80 4.67 -10.42
N CYS A 290 -12.65 3.52 -11.09
CA CYS A 290 -12.04 3.43 -12.41
C CYS A 290 -13.10 3.13 -13.48
N ALA A 291 -13.39 4.10 -14.35
CA ALA A 291 -14.38 3.98 -15.41
C ALA A 291 -14.10 2.81 -16.38
N ARG A 292 -12.82 2.58 -16.75
CA ARG A 292 -12.43 1.46 -17.62
C ARG A 292 -12.80 0.09 -17.03
N SER A 293 -12.72 -0.03 -15.70
CA SER A 293 -12.97 -1.30 -15.01
C SER A 293 -14.46 -1.51 -14.72
N ASP A 294 -15.27 -0.45 -14.75
CA ASP A 294 -16.73 -0.47 -14.57
C ASP A 294 -17.42 -0.79 -15.90
N ILE A 295 -17.61 -2.08 -16.17
CA ILE A 295 -18.12 -2.58 -17.44
C ILE A 295 -19.62 -2.84 -17.33
N ASP A 296 -20.40 -2.12 -18.12
CA ASP A 296 -21.81 -2.41 -18.30
C ASP A 296 -21.99 -3.66 -19.19
N ARG A 297 -22.51 -4.73 -18.58
CA ARG A 297 -22.78 -6.00 -19.25
C ARG A 297 -23.71 -5.87 -20.46
N LYS A 298 -24.61 -4.89 -20.47
CA LYS A 298 -25.58 -4.72 -21.57
C LYS A 298 -24.95 -4.14 -22.83
N THR A 299 -23.94 -3.31 -22.66
CA THR A 299 -23.26 -2.62 -23.76
C THR A 299 -21.90 -3.22 -24.09
N TYR A 300 -21.44 -4.19 -23.28
CA TYR A 300 -20.19 -4.89 -23.47
C TYR A 300 -20.10 -5.59 -24.82
N ARG A 301 -18.95 -5.42 -25.48
CA ARG A 301 -18.60 -6.12 -26.72
C ARG A 301 -17.27 -6.83 -26.54
N GLN A 302 -17.26 -8.13 -26.83
CA GLN A 302 -16.02 -8.90 -26.88
C GLN A 302 -15.09 -8.35 -27.98
N SER A 303 -13.78 -8.39 -27.73
CA SER A 303 -12.78 -7.94 -28.71
C SER A 303 -12.35 -9.09 -29.61
N HIS A 304 -12.06 -8.77 -30.87
CA HIS A 304 -11.35 -9.67 -31.78
C HIS A 304 -9.83 -9.59 -31.55
N CYS A 305 -9.10 -10.65 -31.90
CA CYS A 305 -7.64 -10.62 -32.03
C CYS A 305 -7.17 -10.86 -33.48
N CYS A 306 -8.11 -10.89 -34.42
CA CYS A 306 -7.86 -10.97 -35.86
C CYS A 306 -8.10 -9.62 -36.53
N GLN A 307 -7.54 -9.42 -37.73
CA GLN A 307 -7.74 -8.19 -38.51
C GLN A 307 -9.11 -8.12 -39.19
N ASP A 308 -9.65 -9.26 -39.67
CA ASP A 308 -10.94 -9.32 -40.33
C ASP A 308 -12.04 -9.75 -39.35
N GLU A 309 -12.63 -8.78 -38.66
CA GLU A 309 -13.68 -9.01 -37.65
C GLU A 309 -14.97 -9.55 -38.28
N HIS A 310 -15.29 -9.15 -39.52
CA HIS A 310 -16.54 -9.49 -40.20
C HIS A 310 -16.64 -10.96 -40.59
N LEU A 311 -15.51 -11.62 -40.87
CA LEU A 311 -15.45 -13.05 -41.20
C LEU A 311 -15.23 -13.96 -39.97
N CYS A 312 -15.08 -13.38 -38.79
CA CYS A 312 -14.79 -14.12 -37.57
C CYS A 312 -16.07 -14.56 -36.86
N ALA A 313 -16.52 -15.78 -37.19
CA ALA A 313 -17.67 -16.42 -36.55
C ALA A 313 -17.47 -16.60 -35.03
N ARG A 314 -18.58 -16.73 -34.30
CA ARG A 314 -18.59 -17.13 -32.88
C ARG A 314 -18.61 -18.66 -32.76
N LEU A 315 -17.92 -19.19 -31.76
CA LEU A 315 -17.95 -20.58 -31.37
C LEU A 315 -18.66 -20.72 -30.03
N PHE A 316 -19.50 -21.75 -29.92
CA PHE A 316 -20.32 -22.01 -28.75
C PHE A 316 -20.01 -23.41 -28.21
N PRO A 317 -19.81 -23.57 -26.91
CA PRO A 317 -19.84 -24.87 -26.26
C PRO A 317 -21.28 -25.41 -26.25
N ASP A 318 -21.43 -26.74 -26.23
CA ASP A 318 -22.75 -27.35 -26.11
C ASP A 318 -23.37 -27.08 -24.72
N MET A 319 -24.36 -26.18 -24.67
CA MET A 319 -25.04 -25.77 -23.44
C MET A 319 -25.64 -26.95 -22.67
N GLY A 320 -26.22 -27.93 -23.37
CA GLY A 320 -26.81 -29.12 -22.73
C GLY A 320 -25.78 -29.93 -21.95
N SER A 321 -24.60 -30.13 -22.54
CA SER A 321 -23.46 -30.79 -21.89
C SER A 321 -22.94 -29.99 -20.69
N VAL A 322 -22.79 -28.66 -20.81
CA VAL A 322 -22.37 -27.80 -19.70
C VAL A 322 -23.33 -27.93 -18.51
N VAL A 323 -24.64 -27.80 -18.74
CA VAL A 323 -25.66 -27.93 -17.69
C VAL A 323 -25.66 -29.34 -17.08
N LYS A 324 -25.50 -30.39 -17.89
CA LYS A 324 -25.41 -31.77 -17.39
C LYS A 324 -24.20 -31.97 -16.47
N ILE A 325 -23.04 -31.43 -16.85
CA ILE A 325 -21.80 -31.52 -16.07
C ILE A 325 -21.94 -30.76 -14.74
N LEU A 326 -22.49 -29.54 -14.77
CA LEU A 326 -22.73 -28.75 -13.55
C LEU A 326 -23.70 -29.46 -12.61
N ASN A 327 -24.80 -30.02 -13.14
CA ASN A 327 -25.77 -30.76 -12.32
C ASN A 327 -25.16 -32.01 -11.66
N ALA A 328 -24.18 -32.64 -12.31
CA ALA A 328 -23.40 -33.74 -11.77
C ALA A 328 -22.27 -33.30 -10.81
N ASP A 329 -22.25 -32.02 -10.40
CA ASP A 329 -21.25 -31.43 -9.52
C ASP A 329 -19.82 -31.64 -10.04
N MET A 330 -19.62 -31.45 -11.35
CA MET A 330 -18.32 -31.48 -12.03
C MET A 330 -17.99 -30.13 -12.68
N ILE A 331 -16.72 -29.96 -13.08
CA ILE A 331 -16.23 -28.76 -13.76
C ILE A 331 -16.33 -28.93 -15.28
N PRO A 332 -17.08 -28.09 -16.01
CA PRO A 332 -17.10 -28.13 -17.47
C PRO A 332 -15.81 -27.53 -18.02
N ILE A 333 -15.07 -28.30 -18.82
CA ILE A 333 -13.86 -27.86 -19.54
C ILE A 333 -14.07 -28.01 -21.05
N VAL A 334 -13.37 -27.20 -21.82
CA VAL A 334 -13.51 -27.16 -23.29
C VAL A 334 -12.19 -27.39 -24.02
N SER A 335 -12.27 -27.84 -25.26
CA SER A 335 -11.13 -27.93 -26.18
C SER A 335 -11.60 -27.56 -27.59
N LEU A 336 -10.72 -26.92 -28.36
CA LEU A 336 -10.96 -26.68 -29.77
C LEU A 336 -10.77 -27.99 -30.55
N LYS A 337 -11.75 -28.34 -31.37
CA LYS A 337 -11.66 -29.40 -32.37
C LYS A 337 -11.71 -28.79 -33.75
N GLN A 338 -10.66 -29.02 -34.54
CA GLN A 338 -10.64 -28.68 -35.95
C GLN A 338 -10.94 -29.94 -36.77
N ASP A 339 -11.94 -29.87 -37.64
CA ASP A 339 -12.26 -30.90 -38.60
C ASP A 339 -12.46 -30.31 -40.00
N SER A 340 -12.73 -31.16 -40.99
CA SER A 340 -12.97 -30.74 -42.37
C SER A 340 -14.20 -29.83 -42.53
N SER A 341 -15.11 -29.80 -41.55
CA SER A 341 -16.31 -28.95 -41.52
C SER A 341 -16.12 -27.63 -40.78
N GLY A 342 -15.03 -27.44 -40.05
CA GLY A 342 -14.66 -26.18 -39.40
C GLY A 342 -14.14 -26.36 -37.97
N SER A 343 -14.11 -25.24 -37.24
CA SER A 343 -13.70 -25.19 -35.84
C SER A 343 -14.92 -25.32 -34.92
N THR A 344 -14.91 -26.26 -33.97
CA THR A 344 -15.98 -26.44 -32.98
C THR A 344 -15.42 -26.62 -31.56
N LEU A 345 -16.22 -26.31 -30.53
CA LEU A 345 -15.85 -26.51 -29.14
C LEU A 345 -16.41 -27.83 -28.61
N GLN A 346 -15.54 -28.69 -28.09
CA GLN A 346 -15.93 -29.89 -27.36
C GLN A 346 -15.99 -29.60 -25.87
N VAL A 347 -16.93 -30.22 -25.15
CA VAL A 347 -17.12 -30.05 -23.70
C VAL A 347 -16.91 -31.39 -22.99
N LYS A 348 -16.20 -31.39 -21.87
CA LYS A 348 -15.97 -32.55 -21.00
C LYS A 348 -16.08 -32.15 -19.53
N GLY A 349 -16.47 -33.08 -18.66
CA GLY A 349 -16.41 -32.90 -17.20
C GLY A 349 -15.04 -33.22 -16.61
N SER A 350 -14.57 -32.40 -15.68
CA SER A 350 -13.42 -32.65 -14.81
C SER A 350 -13.85 -32.76 -13.34
N SER A 351 -13.10 -33.54 -12.55
CA SER A 351 -13.35 -33.70 -11.12
C SER A 351 -13.13 -32.39 -10.36
N ARG A 352 -13.93 -32.17 -9.30
CA ARG A 352 -13.78 -31.05 -8.35
C ARG A 352 -12.82 -31.37 -7.20
N SER A 353 -12.55 -32.64 -6.96
CA SER A 353 -11.72 -33.11 -5.83
C SER A 353 -10.33 -33.58 -6.26
N GLU A 354 -10.11 -33.79 -7.55
CA GLU A 354 -8.84 -34.31 -8.09
C GLU A 354 -8.20 -33.33 -9.06
N ALA A 355 -6.87 -33.34 -9.10
CA ALA A 355 -6.08 -32.54 -10.02
C ALA A 355 -6.49 -32.79 -11.48
N GLY A 356 -6.98 -31.74 -12.15
CA GLY A 356 -7.34 -31.75 -13.55
C GLY A 356 -6.14 -31.57 -14.47
N LEU A 357 -6.22 -32.15 -15.67
CA LEU A 357 -5.28 -31.95 -16.77
C LEU A 357 -5.78 -30.87 -17.74
N TYR A 358 -6.14 -29.70 -17.21
CA TYR A 358 -6.59 -28.56 -17.99
C TYR A 358 -5.93 -27.26 -17.50
N ILE A 359 -5.94 -26.23 -18.35
CA ILE A 359 -5.53 -24.87 -18.02
C ILE A 359 -6.76 -24.04 -17.67
N ALA A 360 -6.75 -23.30 -16.56
CA ALA A 360 -7.75 -22.26 -16.33
C ALA A 360 -7.19 -20.91 -16.79
N PHE A 361 -7.97 -20.17 -17.58
CA PHE A 361 -7.61 -18.81 -17.97
C PHE A 361 -8.17 -17.80 -16.97
N SER A 362 -7.27 -16.99 -16.44
CA SER A 362 -7.55 -15.84 -15.59
C SER A 362 -7.40 -14.57 -16.43
N HIS A 363 -8.46 -13.79 -16.59
CA HIS A 363 -8.51 -12.76 -17.63
C HIS A 363 -9.29 -11.51 -17.19
N VAL A 364 -9.18 -10.45 -18.00
CA VAL A 364 -9.82 -9.15 -17.74
C VAL A 364 -10.93 -8.90 -18.77
N TRP A 365 -12.15 -8.66 -18.32
CA TRP A 365 -13.27 -8.34 -19.22
C TRP A 365 -13.01 -7.03 -19.98
N ALA A 366 -12.37 -6.04 -19.36
CA ALA A 366 -12.03 -4.76 -20.00
C ALA A 366 -11.13 -4.94 -21.23
N ASP A 367 -10.41 -6.07 -21.31
CA ASP A 367 -9.56 -6.43 -22.44
C ASP A 367 -10.30 -7.24 -23.52
N GLY A 368 -11.61 -7.46 -23.36
CA GLY A 368 -12.49 -7.99 -24.41
C GLY A 368 -12.78 -9.49 -24.36
N LEU A 369 -12.46 -10.19 -23.26
CA LEU A 369 -12.62 -11.64 -23.11
C LEU A 369 -13.74 -12.10 -22.15
N GLY A 370 -14.64 -11.20 -21.73
CA GLY A 370 -15.78 -11.52 -20.87
C GLY A 370 -16.97 -12.13 -21.63
N GLY A 371 -17.99 -12.60 -20.92
CA GLY A 371 -19.23 -13.10 -21.50
C GLY A 371 -19.90 -14.20 -20.66
N ALA A 372 -20.82 -14.94 -21.28
CA ALA A 372 -21.44 -16.14 -20.73
C ALA A 372 -21.51 -17.28 -21.76
N THR A 373 -21.74 -18.51 -21.29
CA THR A 373 -21.69 -19.73 -22.12
C THR A 373 -22.56 -19.66 -23.38
N GLU A 374 -23.75 -19.11 -23.27
CA GLU A 374 -24.69 -18.92 -24.38
C GLU A 374 -24.27 -17.84 -25.40
N GLU A 375 -23.38 -16.93 -25.03
CA GLU A 375 -22.86 -15.86 -25.90
C GLU A 375 -21.68 -16.36 -26.74
N GLY A 376 -21.00 -17.40 -26.28
CA GLY A 376 -19.81 -17.97 -26.92
C GLY A 376 -18.63 -16.98 -26.97
N LEU A 377 -17.64 -17.32 -27.79
CA LEU A 377 -16.48 -16.46 -28.06
C LEU A 377 -16.18 -16.36 -29.55
N HIS A 378 -15.57 -15.26 -29.95
CA HIS A 378 -15.04 -15.11 -31.31
C HIS A 378 -14.00 -16.19 -31.62
N ARG A 379 -14.11 -16.84 -32.80
CA ARG A 379 -13.23 -17.92 -33.24
C ARG A 379 -11.75 -17.58 -33.09
N CYS A 380 -11.35 -16.36 -33.45
CA CYS A 380 -9.97 -15.90 -33.32
C CYS A 380 -9.46 -15.96 -31.86
N GLN A 381 -10.29 -15.59 -30.89
CA GLN A 381 -9.92 -15.66 -29.47
C GLN A 381 -9.83 -17.11 -29.00
N VAL A 382 -10.77 -17.97 -29.41
CA VAL A 382 -10.71 -19.40 -29.08
C VAL A 382 -9.44 -20.05 -29.65
N GLU A 383 -9.09 -19.75 -30.89
CA GLU A 383 -7.84 -20.22 -31.53
C GLU A 383 -6.60 -19.70 -30.81
N ARG A 384 -6.61 -18.45 -30.35
CA ARG A 384 -5.54 -17.88 -29.52
C ARG A 384 -5.40 -18.62 -28.19
N LEU A 385 -6.51 -18.85 -27.49
CA LEU A 385 -6.52 -19.57 -26.21
C LEU A 385 -6.06 -21.03 -26.36
N ASP A 386 -6.54 -21.73 -27.39
CA ASP A 386 -6.10 -23.09 -27.72
C ASP A 386 -4.60 -23.15 -28.02
N LYS A 387 -4.08 -22.18 -28.80
CA LYS A 387 -2.63 -22.07 -29.07
C LYS A 387 -1.83 -21.89 -27.78
N LEU A 388 -2.22 -20.95 -26.92
CA LEU A 388 -1.55 -20.73 -25.63
C LEU A 388 -1.61 -21.97 -24.74
N CYS A 389 -2.77 -22.64 -24.71
CA CYS A 389 -2.98 -23.86 -23.94
C CYS A 389 -2.05 -25.00 -24.40
N ARG A 390 -1.96 -25.22 -25.72
CA ARG A 390 -1.11 -26.26 -26.31
C ARG A 390 0.38 -25.95 -26.14
N LEU A 391 0.78 -24.70 -26.29
CA LEU A 391 2.17 -24.26 -26.06
C LEU A 391 2.63 -24.52 -24.62
N HIS A 392 1.73 -24.42 -23.64
CA HIS A 392 2.09 -24.58 -22.23
C HIS A 392 1.92 -26.02 -21.69
N ALA A 393 0.84 -26.73 -22.03
CA ALA A 393 0.50 -27.99 -21.36
C ALA A 393 0.07 -29.17 -22.27
N GLU A 394 0.23 -29.08 -23.59
CA GLU A 394 -0.08 -30.10 -24.63
C GLU A 394 -1.55 -30.59 -24.72
N SER A 395 -2.29 -30.68 -23.62
CA SER A 395 -3.62 -31.32 -23.53
C SER A 395 -4.71 -30.66 -24.41
N GLY A 396 -4.59 -29.36 -24.68
CA GLY A 396 -5.60 -28.57 -25.40
C GLY A 396 -6.88 -28.29 -24.61
N TRP A 397 -7.04 -28.85 -23.40
CA TRP A 397 -8.21 -28.62 -22.55
C TRP A 397 -8.02 -27.38 -21.68
N PHE A 398 -9.01 -26.49 -21.71
CA PHE A 398 -9.00 -25.29 -20.90
C PHE A 398 -10.37 -24.93 -20.33
N TRP A 399 -10.36 -24.07 -19.33
CA TRP A 399 -11.51 -23.47 -18.69
C TRP A 399 -11.44 -21.96 -18.82
N LEU A 400 -12.58 -21.34 -19.10
CA LEU A 400 -12.78 -19.90 -19.07
C LEU A 400 -14.24 -19.63 -18.70
N ASP A 401 -14.48 -18.79 -17.70
CA ASP A 401 -15.80 -18.39 -17.22
C ASP A 401 -16.74 -17.97 -18.35
N ALA A 402 -16.26 -17.17 -19.31
CA ALA A 402 -17.02 -16.63 -20.43
C ALA A 402 -17.65 -17.70 -21.34
N ILE A 403 -17.19 -18.95 -21.27
CA ILE A 403 -17.73 -20.08 -22.05
C ILE A 403 -18.00 -21.33 -21.19
N CYS A 404 -17.81 -21.26 -19.87
CA CYS A 404 -18.03 -22.41 -18.97
C CYS A 404 -19.06 -22.10 -17.88
N ILE A 405 -19.43 -20.82 -17.69
CA ILE A 405 -20.47 -20.38 -16.76
C ILE A 405 -21.66 -19.84 -17.56
N PRO A 406 -22.83 -20.51 -17.52
CA PRO A 406 -24.04 -19.99 -18.16
C PRO A 406 -24.63 -18.84 -17.33
N SER A 407 -25.33 -17.90 -17.98
CA SER A 407 -25.96 -16.83 -17.20
C SER A 407 -27.13 -17.33 -16.36
N ARG A 408 -27.35 -16.66 -15.23
CA ARG A 408 -28.50 -16.91 -14.35
C ARG A 408 -29.84 -16.81 -15.08
N ALA A 409 -29.95 -15.93 -16.07
CA ALA A 409 -31.18 -15.76 -16.85
C ALA A 409 -31.50 -17.00 -17.72
N THR A 410 -30.47 -17.71 -18.17
CA THR A 410 -30.60 -18.86 -19.07
C THR A 410 -30.86 -20.17 -18.32
N VAL A 411 -30.20 -20.41 -17.18
CA VAL A 411 -30.26 -21.71 -16.47
C VAL A 411 -30.96 -21.66 -15.11
N GLY A 412 -31.35 -20.48 -14.65
CA GLY A 412 -31.96 -20.26 -13.33
C GLY A 412 -30.99 -20.41 -12.16
N ASP A 413 -31.50 -20.17 -10.96
CA ASP A 413 -30.70 -20.08 -9.72
C ASP A 413 -29.95 -21.37 -9.40
N ALA A 414 -30.62 -22.53 -9.52
CA ALA A 414 -30.07 -23.80 -9.07
C ALA A 414 -28.77 -24.18 -9.80
N VAL A 415 -28.74 -24.05 -11.12
CA VAL A 415 -27.55 -24.40 -11.93
C VAL A 415 -26.50 -23.29 -11.85
N TYR A 416 -26.91 -22.01 -11.87
CA TYR A 416 -25.99 -20.89 -11.73
C TYR A 416 -25.22 -20.94 -10.40
N PHE A 417 -25.90 -21.27 -9.30
CA PHE A 417 -25.28 -21.42 -7.99
C PHE A 417 -24.29 -22.58 -7.93
N LYS A 418 -24.58 -23.71 -8.59
CA LYS A 418 -23.60 -24.80 -8.74
C LYS A 418 -22.34 -24.33 -9.47
N ALA A 419 -22.48 -23.53 -10.53
CA ALA A 419 -21.34 -22.95 -11.24
C ALA A 419 -20.52 -22.01 -10.35
N LEU A 420 -21.16 -21.11 -9.59
CA LEU A 420 -20.46 -20.20 -8.67
C LEU A 420 -19.69 -20.95 -7.58
N VAL A 421 -20.29 -21.97 -6.98
CA VAL A 421 -19.61 -22.79 -5.96
C VAL A 421 -18.43 -23.57 -6.56
N ALA A 422 -18.51 -23.95 -7.84
CA ALA A 422 -17.43 -24.68 -8.52
C ALA A 422 -16.21 -23.81 -8.89
N ILE A 423 -16.33 -22.48 -8.97
CA ILE A 423 -15.23 -21.56 -9.35
C ILE A 423 -13.99 -21.79 -8.47
N ARG A 424 -14.20 -21.94 -7.17
CA ARG A 424 -13.13 -22.27 -6.23
C ARG A 424 -12.33 -23.49 -6.69
N ASP A 425 -13.03 -24.56 -7.03
CA ASP A 425 -12.44 -25.84 -7.38
C ASP A 425 -11.81 -25.80 -8.78
N VAL A 426 -12.33 -24.97 -9.70
CA VAL A 426 -11.73 -24.73 -11.02
C VAL A 426 -10.26 -24.33 -10.88
N TYR A 427 -9.98 -23.33 -10.06
CA TYR A 427 -8.61 -22.80 -9.93
C TYR A 427 -7.74 -23.67 -9.02
N LEU A 428 -8.34 -24.30 -7.99
CA LEU A 428 -7.65 -25.24 -7.12
C LEU A 428 -7.18 -26.50 -7.88
N GLN A 429 -8.01 -27.02 -8.78
CA GLN A 429 -7.74 -28.29 -9.47
C GLN A 429 -7.07 -28.13 -10.83
N ALA A 430 -7.04 -26.93 -11.42
CA ALA A 430 -6.33 -26.68 -12.67
C ALA A 430 -4.84 -27.08 -12.58
N LYS A 431 -4.28 -27.58 -13.69
CA LYS A 431 -2.84 -27.84 -13.80
C LYS A 431 -2.05 -26.54 -13.69
N THR A 432 -2.52 -25.51 -14.40
CA THR A 432 -1.96 -24.16 -14.41
C THR A 432 -3.08 -23.15 -14.60
N VAL A 433 -2.95 -22.01 -13.93
CA VAL A 433 -3.73 -20.80 -14.20
C VAL A 433 -2.89 -19.85 -15.05
N LEU A 434 -3.30 -19.66 -16.30
CA LEU A 434 -2.66 -18.71 -17.23
C LEU A 434 -3.34 -17.34 -17.10
N VAL A 435 -2.56 -16.30 -16.79
CA VAL A 435 -3.03 -14.93 -16.67
C VAL A 435 -2.88 -14.19 -18.00
N LEU A 436 -3.98 -13.61 -18.46
CA LEU A 436 -4.08 -12.78 -19.66
C LEU A 436 -4.47 -11.35 -19.28
N ASP A 437 -3.60 -10.40 -19.60
CA ASP A 437 -3.81 -8.97 -19.37
C ASP A 437 -2.96 -8.18 -20.37
N ARG A 438 -3.56 -7.17 -21.02
CA ARG A 438 -2.90 -6.39 -22.08
C ARG A 438 -1.68 -5.62 -21.62
N THR A 439 -1.59 -5.22 -20.35
CA THR A 439 -0.41 -4.56 -19.79
C THR A 439 0.70 -5.58 -19.56
N ILE A 440 0.38 -6.75 -19.01
CA ILE A 440 1.36 -7.82 -18.78
C ILE A 440 1.93 -8.35 -20.10
N GLU A 441 1.07 -8.54 -21.11
CA GLU A 441 1.44 -9.04 -22.44
C GLU A 441 2.34 -8.07 -23.24
N LYS A 442 2.55 -6.83 -22.78
CA LYS A 442 3.53 -5.90 -23.36
C LYS A 442 4.95 -6.11 -22.83
N CYS A 443 5.11 -6.84 -21.74
CA CYS A 443 6.40 -7.07 -21.11
C CYS A 443 7.17 -8.18 -21.85
N ASP A 444 8.43 -7.90 -22.18
CA ASP A 444 9.36 -8.87 -22.77
C ASP A 444 10.03 -9.71 -21.67
N SER A 445 10.31 -10.99 -21.94
CA SER A 445 10.96 -11.90 -21.00
C SER A 445 12.35 -11.44 -20.53
N LYS A 446 13.03 -10.56 -21.27
CA LYS A 446 14.33 -9.96 -20.92
C LYS A 446 14.22 -8.65 -20.15
N ALA A 447 13.01 -8.13 -19.92
CA ALA A 447 12.82 -6.94 -19.13
C ALA A 447 13.39 -7.11 -17.70
N SER A 448 13.80 -6.00 -17.07
CA SER A 448 14.23 -6.04 -15.68
C SER A 448 13.13 -6.62 -14.78
N THR A 449 13.51 -7.23 -13.65
CA THR A 449 12.52 -7.79 -12.71
C THR A 449 11.60 -6.70 -12.17
N GLU A 450 12.10 -5.48 -11.95
CA GLU A 450 11.31 -4.30 -11.59
C GLU A 450 10.26 -3.98 -12.66
N SER A 451 10.66 -3.98 -13.94
CA SER A 451 9.74 -3.77 -15.06
C SER A 451 8.66 -4.86 -15.11
N LEU A 452 9.04 -6.14 -15.03
CA LEU A 452 8.08 -7.24 -15.01
C LEU A 452 7.09 -7.12 -13.86
N TYR A 453 7.58 -6.85 -12.66
CA TYR A 453 6.73 -6.72 -11.47
C TYR A 453 5.82 -5.50 -11.54
N ALA A 454 6.27 -4.40 -12.15
CA ALA A 454 5.44 -3.23 -12.40
C ALA A 454 4.32 -3.55 -13.40
N HIS A 455 4.61 -4.26 -14.51
CA HIS A 455 3.58 -4.68 -15.47
C HIS A 455 2.53 -5.58 -14.81
N ILE A 456 2.94 -6.48 -13.92
CA ILE A 456 2.00 -7.32 -13.17
C ILE A 456 1.22 -6.48 -12.16
N TYR A 457 1.89 -5.77 -11.25
CA TYR A 457 1.25 -5.10 -10.12
C TYR A 457 0.30 -3.98 -10.54
N LEU A 458 0.65 -3.27 -11.62
CA LEU A 458 -0.07 -2.09 -12.12
C LEU A 458 -0.99 -2.44 -13.30
N SER A 459 -1.26 -3.73 -13.51
CA SER A 459 -2.20 -4.24 -14.52
C SER A 459 -3.67 -4.05 -14.12
N SER A 460 -4.58 -4.10 -15.09
CA SER A 460 -6.02 -4.14 -14.78
C SER A 460 -6.42 -5.46 -14.11
N TRP A 461 -5.69 -6.53 -14.39
CA TRP A 461 -5.85 -7.81 -13.72
C TRP A 461 -5.67 -7.70 -12.19
N MET A 462 -4.67 -6.95 -11.72
CA MET A 462 -4.48 -6.75 -10.28
C MET A 462 -5.60 -5.96 -9.60
N LEU A 463 -6.37 -5.20 -10.37
CA LEU A 463 -7.44 -4.35 -9.86
C LEU A 463 -8.80 -5.05 -9.83
N ARG A 464 -8.90 -6.36 -10.13
CA ARG A 464 -10.19 -7.09 -10.09
C ARG A 464 -10.31 -7.96 -8.85
N MET A 465 -11.49 -8.00 -8.25
CA MET A 465 -11.75 -8.84 -7.07
C MET A 465 -11.50 -10.32 -7.36
N TRP A 466 -12.16 -10.84 -8.41
CA TRP A 466 -12.12 -12.26 -8.77
C TRP A 466 -10.70 -12.75 -9.03
N THR A 467 -9.87 -12.00 -9.75
CA THR A 467 -8.52 -12.41 -10.14
C THR A 467 -7.61 -12.71 -8.93
N TYR A 468 -7.92 -12.18 -7.74
CA TYR A 468 -7.22 -12.59 -6.53
C TYR A 468 -7.52 -14.04 -6.14
N GLU A 469 -8.78 -14.46 -6.21
CA GLU A 469 -9.19 -15.85 -5.97
C GLU A 469 -8.52 -16.80 -6.98
N GLU A 470 -8.53 -16.41 -8.25
CA GLU A 470 -7.89 -17.16 -9.35
C GLU A 470 -6.39 -17.32 -9.10
N ALA A 471 -5.75 -16.27 -8.59
CA ALA A 471 -4.34 -16.29 -8.24
C ALA A 471 -4.07 -17.14 -7.00
N VAL A 472 -4.68 -16.83 -5.86
CA VAL A 472 -4.33 -17.41 -4.56
C VAL A 472 -4.62 -18.91 -4.49
N LEU A 473 -5.61 -19.38 -5.25
CA LEU A 473 -5.99 -20.80 -5.32
C LEU A 473 -5.17 -21.60 -6.35
N ALA A 474 -4.49 -20.94 -7.28
CA ALA A 474 -3.76 -21.61 -8.34
C ALA A 474 -2.58 -22.43 -7.81
N ARG A 475 -2.51 -23.70 -8.22
CA ARG A 475 -1.34 -24.57 -7.99
C ARG A 475 -0.08 -24.07 -8.70
N ASP A 476 -0.27 -23.57 -9.92
CA ASP A 476 0.77 -22.95 -10.74
C ASP A 476 0.17 -21.70 -11.40
N LEU A 477 0.77 -20.53 -11.15
CA LEU A 477 0.34 -19.25 -11.72
C LEU A 477 1.40 -18.79 -12.71
N VAL A 478 0.97 -18.56 -13.94
CA VAL A 478 1.86 -18.23 -15.03
C VAL A 478 1.28 -17.03 -15.78
N PHE A 479 2.09 -16.00 -15.95
CA PHE A 479 1.76 -14.80 -16.69
C PHE A 479 2.16 -14.94 -18.15
N VAL A 480 1.27 -14.61 -19.08
CA VAL A 480 1.59 -14.55 -20.51
C VAL A 480 2.29 -13.22 -20.80
N LEU A 481 3.48 -13.30 -21.40
CA LEU A 481 4.32 -12.18 -21.79
C LEU A 481 4.25 -11.96 -23.31
N ALA A 482 4.90 -10.92 -23.81
CA ALA A 482 4.97 -10.61 -25.24
C ALA A 482 5.58 -11.75 -26.07
N ASP A 483 6.56 -12.45 -25.50
CA ASP A 483 7.41 -13.44 -26.16
C ASP A 483 7.44 -14.80 -25.46
N GLY A 484 6.65 -15.00 -24.40
CA GLY A 484 6.66 -16.26 -23.66
C GLY A 484 5.81 -16.27 -22.39
N PHE A 485 6.31 -16.96 -21.37
CA PHE A 485 5.59 -17.19 -20.12
C PHE A 485 6.49 -16.88 -18.92
N HIS A 486 5.94 -16.24 -17.90
CA HIS A 486 6.59 -16.07 -16.61
C HIS A 486 5.87 -16.86 -15.53
N ARG A 487 6.51 -17.92 -15.04
CA ARG A 487 6.03 -18.68 -13.88
C ARG A 487 6.26 -17.86 -12.61
N TYR A 488 5.19 -17.55 -11.90
CA TYR A 488 5.24 -16.86 -10.63
C TYR A 488 5.82 -17.75 -9.52
N SER A 489 6.70 -17.19 -8.69
CA SER A 489 7.27 -17.89 -7.53
C SER A 489 7.54 -16.91 -6.39
N LEU A 490 7.35 -17.37 -5.15
CA LEU A 490 7.69 -16.62 -3.93
C LEU A 490 9.21 -16.48 -3.72
N GLN A 491 10.03 -17.26 -4.43
CA GLN A 491 11.48 -17.34 -4.22
C GLN A 491 12.30 -16.53 -5.23
N THR A 492 11.68 -15.73 -6.08
CA THR A 492 12.39 -14.91 -7.07
C THR A 492 13.05 -13.72 -6.40
N GLN A 493 14.23 -13.92 -5.80
CA GLN A 493 15.17 -12.84 -5.55
C GLN A 493 15.72 -12.38 -6.92
N PRO A 494 16.04 -11.08 -7.12
CA PRO A 494 16.72 -10.65 -8.34
C PRO A 494 18.03 -11.44 -8.47
N TRP A 495 18.34 -11.94 -9.68
CA TRP A 495 19.53 -12.78 -9.89
C TRP A 495 20.83 -12.05 -9.50
N MET A 496 20.83 -10.72 -9.59
CA MET A 496 21.85 -9.84 -9.03
C MET A 496 21.40 -9.29 -7.69
N ARG A 497 22.18 -9.55 -6.64
CA ARG A 497 22.01 -8.97 -5.30
C ARG A 497 22.31 -7.46 -5.31
N ARG A 498 21.42 -6.66 -5.90
CA ARG A 498 21.45 -5.19 -5.79
C ARG A 498 21.33 -4.85 -4.31
N THR A 499 22.26 -4.07 -3.76
CA THR A 499 22.10 -3.57 -2.38
C THR A 499 21.02 -2.50 -2.32
N VAL A 500 20.83 -1.75 -3.41
CA VAL A 500 19.69 -0.83 -3.55
C VAL A 500 18.67 -1.49 -4.48
N CYS A 501 17.67 -2.12 -3.87
CA CYS A 501 16.57 -2.81 -4.57
C CYS A 501 15.20 -2.28 -4.12
N THR A 502 15.12 -1.00 -3.75
CA THR A 502 13.91 -0.37 -3.19
C THR A 502 12.68 -0.53 -4.08
N VAL A 503 12.85 -0.37 -5.41
CA VAL A 503 11.75 -0.52 -6.37
C VAL A 503 11.27 -1.97 -6.40
N TRP A 504 12.19 -2.91 -6.57
CA TRP A 504 11.90 -4.34 -6.56
C TRP A 504 11.24 -4.77 -5.24
N GLN A 505 11.79 -4.43 -4.08
CA GLN A 505 11.24 -4.81 -2.76
C GLN A 505 9.83 -4.27 -2.57
N SER A 506 9.60 -3.00 -2.93
CA SER A 506 8.27 -2.39 -2.84
C SER A 506 7.27 -3.16 -3.69
N LEU A 507 7.58 -3.48 -4.95
CA LEU A 507 6.69 -4.23 -5.85
C LEU A 507 6.53 -5.70 -5.41
N ALA A 508 7.64 -6.37 -5.08
CA ALA A 508 7.68 -7.75 -4.63
C ALA A 508 6.79 -7.95 -3.40
N SER A 509 6.85 -7.04 -2.42
CA SER A 509 6.02 -7.08 -1.21
C SER A 509 4.51 -7.03 -1.48
N GLN A 510 4.11 -6.49 -2.65
CA GLN A 510 2.72 -6.50 -3.08
C GLN A 510 2.39 -7.79 -3.83
N LEU A 511 3.26 -8.23 -4.73
CA LEU A 511 3.05 -9.44 -5.52
C LEU A 511 3.08 -10.71 -4.67
N TYR A 512 3.94 -10.80 -3.65
CA TYR A 512 4.00 -11.93 -2.72
C TYR A 512 2.66 -12.26 -2.05
N ARG A 513 1.71 -11.31 -2.03
CA ARG A 513 0.36 -11.51 -1.48
C ARG A 513 -0.56 -12.33 -2.39
N LEU A 514 -0.19 -12.52 -3.67
CA LEU A 514 -0.87 -13.42 -4.60
C LEU A 514 -0.70 -14.89 -4.22
N ARG A 515 0.12 -15.17 -3.22
CA ARG A 515 0.25 -16.48 -2.59
C ARG A 515 0.22 -16.33 -1.09
N VAL A 516 -0.37 -17.33 -0.45
CA VAL A 516 -0.27 -17.55 0.99
C VAL A 516 0.11 -19.00 1.17
N VAL A 517 0.82 -19.31 2.26
CA VAL A 517 1.10 -20.71 2.62
C VAL A 517 -0.24 -21.46 2.69
N PRO A 518 -0.36 -22.65 2.09
CA PRO A 518 -1.59 -23.41 2.13
C PRO A 518 -2.11 -23.60 3.56
N GLY A 519 -3.37 -23.21 3.81
CA GLY A 519 -4.00 -23.28 5.14
C GLY A 519 -3.84 -22.03 6.01
N GLU A 520 -3.00 -21.06 5.61
CA GLU A 520 -2.77 -19.83 6.39
C GLU A 520 -3.56 -18.61 5.89
N LEU A 521 -4.36 -18.75 4.82
CA LEU A 521 -5.17 -17.64 4.31
C LEU A 521 -6.15 -17.16 5.38
N THR A 522 -6.10 -15.87 5.70
CA THR A 522 -6.93 -15.24 6.73
C THR A 522 -7.74 -14.09 6.14
N ILE A 523 -8.77 -13.65 6.86
CA ILE A 523 -9.54 -12.46 6.46
C ILE A 523 -8.65 -11.20 6.38
N GLY A 524 -7.59 -11.10 7.19
CA GLY A 524 -6.62 -10.01 7.11
C GLY A 524 -5.83 -10.02 5.81
N HIS A 525 -5.40 -11.20 5.33
CA HIS A 525 -4.75 -11.34 4.02
C HIS A 525 -5.67 -10.88 2.89
N ILE A 526 -6.93 -11.33 2.92
CA ILE A 526 -7.93 -10.97 1.91
C ILE A 526 -8.23 -9.49 1.95
N TYR A 527 -8.47 -8.90 3.13
CA TYR A 527 -8.68 -7.46 3.28
C TYR A 527 -7.52 -6.66 2.70
N ARG A 528 -6.27 -7.05 3.03
CA ARG A 528 -5.07 -6.41 2.49
C ARG A 528 -4.98 -6.53 0.96
N ALA A 529 -5.40 -7.64 0.39
CA ALA A 529 -5.37 -7.89 -1.05
C ALA A 529 -6.54 -7.27 -1.82
N PHE A 530 -7.69 -7.08 -1.17
CA PHE A 530 -8.93 -6.56 -1.77
C PHE A 530 -8.97 -5.04 -1.84
N ARG A 531 -8.16 -4.34 -1.04
CA ARG A 531 -7.94 -2.89 -1.19
C ARG A 531 -7.68 -2.53 -2.66
N TYR A 532 -8.42 -1.54 -3.18
CA TYR A 532 -8.37 -1.09 -4.58
C TYR A 532 -8.81 -2.11 -5.64
N ARG A 533 -9.27 -3.31 -5.26
CA ARG A 533 -9.90 -4.21 -6.22
C ARG A 533 -11.32 -3.77 -6.50
N LEU A 534 -11.76 -3.99 -7.73
CA LEU A 534 -13.02 -3.55 -8.30
C LEU A 534 -13.81 -4.77 -8.77
N THR A 535 -15.13 -4.61 -8.81
CA THR A 535 -16.04 -5.63 -9.32
C THR A 535 -17.31 -4.99 -9.86
N ASN A 536 -17.86 -5.58 -10.93
CA ASN A 536 -19.15 -5.18 -11.51
C ASN A 536 -20.32 -5.95 -10.86
N VAL A 537 -20.02 -6.80 -9.86
CA VAL A 537 -20.99 -7.59 -9.10
C VAL A 537 -20.71 -7.50 -7.59
N PRO A 538 -20.85 -6.33 -6.95
CA PRO A 538 -20.51 -6.14 -5.52
C PRO A 538 -21.25 -7.11 -4.58
N ALA A 539 -22.46 -7.53 -4.96
CA ALA A 539 -23.24 -8.50 -4.19
C ALA A 539 -22.54 -9.87 -4.04
N GLU A 540 -21.60 -10.22 -4.93
CA GLU A 540 -20.88 -11.50 -4.92
C GLU A 540 -19.56 -11.44 -4.11
N GLU A 541 -19.20 -10.30 -3.52
CA GLU A 541 -17.95 -10.13 -2.76
C GLU A 541 -17.79 -11.17 -1.64
N PHE A 542 -18.76 -11.24 -0.72
CA PHE A 542 -18.71 -12.21 0.38
C PHE A 542 -18.79 -13.66 -0.08
N LEU A 543 -19.32 -13.92 -1.29
CA LEU A 543 -19.33 -15.27 -1.87
C LEU A 543 -17.91 -15.67 -2.30
N SER A 544 -17.21 -14.82 -3.04
CA SER A 544 -15.80 -15.04 -3.41
C SER A 544 -14.92 -15.22 -2.19
N VAL A 545 -15.05 -14.33 -1.19
CA VAL A 545 -14.28 -14.43 0.06
C VAL A 545 -14.58 -15.73 0.81
N SER A 546 -15.84 -16.15 0.87
CA SER A 546 -16.20 -17.42 1.52
C SER A 546 -15.57 -18.64 0.85
N GLY A 547 -15.51 -18.66 -0.49
CA GLY A 547 -14.86 -19.72 -1.26
C GLY A 547 -13.36 -19.82 -0.96
N MET A 548 -12.66 -18.68 -0.95
CA MET A 548 -11.24 -18.62 -0.61
C MET A 548 -10.93 -19.10 0.82
N LEU A 549 -11.78 -18.76 1.79
CA LEU A 549 -11.62 -19.16 3.20
C LEU A 549 -12.14 -20.57 3.50
N GLY A 550 -12.63 -21.29 2.50
CA GLY A 550 -13.17 -22.65 2.68
C GLY A 550 -14.44 -22.70 3.53
N LEU A 551 -15.20 -21.60 3.57
CA LEU A 551 -16.49 -21.52 4.23
C LEU A 551 -17.59 -22.13 3.35
N ASP A 552 -18.74 -22.45 3.96
CA ASP A 552 -19.91 -22.96 3.24
C ASP A 552 -20.62 -21.84 2.45
N THR A 553 -20.13 -21.57 1.24
CA THR A 553 -20.70 -20.57 0.32
C THR A 553 -22.19 -20.84 0.01
N GLY A 554 -22.63 -22.10 0.07
CA GLY A 554 -24.03 -22.49 -0.15
C GLY A 554 -24.99 -21.78 0.80
N LYS A 555 -24.62 -21.67 2.08
CA LYS A 555 -25.41 -20.94 3.09
C LYS A 555 -25.57 -19.45 2.77
N LEU A 556 -24.57 -18.83 2.15
CA LEU A 556 -24.59 -17.41 1.80
C LEU A 556 -25.39 -17.14 0.52
N LEU A 557 -25.52 -18.12 -0.38
CA LEU A 557 -26.33 -17.99 -1.60
C LEU A 557 -27.83 -17.88 -1.30
N SER A 558 -28.30 -18.52 -0.22
CA SER A 558 -29.69 -18.41 0.24
C SER A 558 -30.06 -17.07 0.88
N VAL A 559 -29.08 -16.23 1.19
CA VAL A 559 -29.26 -14.96 1.90
C VAL A 559 -28.82 -13.80 1.00
N LYS A 560 -29.38 -12.60 1.16
CA LYS A 560 -29.09 -11.43 0.31
C LYS A 560 -28.83 -10.18 1.16
N GLY A 561 -28.21 -9.17 0.56
CA GLY A 561 -27.97 -7.87 1.21
C GLY A 561 -27.03 -7.96 2.42
N GLU A 562 -27.20 -7.03 3.37
CA GLU A 562 -26.38 -7.00 4.61
C GLU A 562 -26.54 -8.28 5.45
N GLU A 563 -27.66 -8.99 5.35
CA GLU A 563 -27.85 -10.26 6.07
C GLU A 563 -26.87 -11.33 5.58
N ARG A 564 -26.46 -11.29 4.30
CA ARG A 564 -25.39 -12.17 3.77
C ARG A 564 -24.05 -11.85 4.42
N ALA A 565 -23.75 -10.56 4.58
CA ALA A 565 -22.53 -10.11 5.24
C ALA A 565 -22.53 -10.52 6.73
N ARG A 566 -23.66 -10.34 7.43
CA ARG A 566 -23.85 -10.79 8.81
C ARG A 566 -23.59 -12.29 8.94
N GLN A 567 -24.24 -13.10 8.11
CA GLN A 567 -24.06 -14.54 8.12
C GLN A 567 -22.59 -14.95 7.83
N PHE A 568 -21.93 -14.26 6.91
CA PHE A 568 -20.50 -14.46 6.64
C PHE A 568 -19.63 -14.20 7.88
N TRP A 569 -19.82 -13.07 8.56
CA TRP A 569 -19.07 -12.73 9.78
C TRP A 569 -19.31 -13.75 10.91
N LEU A 570 -20.56 -14.19 11.10
CA LEU A 570 -20.91 -15.24 12.05
C LEU A 570 -20.26 -16.60 11.70
N MET A 571 -20.16 -16.92 10.41
CA MET A 571 -19.48 -18.14 9.94
C MET A 571 -17.97 -18.10 10.18
N LEU A 572 -17.33 -16.93 10.13
CA LEU A 572 -15.91 -16.79 10.46
C LEU A 572 -15.60 -17.06 11.93
N ARG A 573 -16.53 -16.70 12.83
CA ARG A 573 -16.43 -16.79 14.31
C ARG A 573 -15.30 -15.98 14.92
N THR A 574 -14.04 -16.24 14.55
CA THR A 574 -12.86 -15.55 15.06
C THR A 574 -12.32 -14.58 14.02
N VAL A 575 -12.16 -13.31 14.40
CA VAL A 575 -11.68 -12.25 13.50
C VAL A 575 -10.52 -11.47 14.15
N PRO A 576 -9.69 -10.76 13.35
CA PRO A 576 -8.66 -9.87 13.85
C PRO A 576 -9.26 -8.81 14.79
N HIS A 577 -8.60 -8.58 15.93
CA HIS A 577 -9.08 -7.62 16.92
C HIS A 577 -9.10 -6.17 16.42
N ASP A 578 -8.29 -5.84 15.42
CA ASP A 578 -8.16 -4.53 14.79
C ASP A 578 -9.17 -4.27 13.66
N ILE A 579 -10.03 -5.25 13.33
CA ILE A 579 -11.07 -5.11 12.29
C ILE A 579 -12.04 -3.92 12.50
N PRO A 580 -12.40 -3.50 13.74
CA PRO A 580 -13.26 -2.32 13.91
C PRO A 580 -12.60 -1.03 13.41
N PHE A 581 -11.27 -0.97 13.38
CA PHE A 581 -10.51 0.21 12.97
C PHE A 581 -10.24 0.27 11.46
N ALA A 582 -10.70 -0.74 10.71
CA ALA A 582 -10.65 -0.78 9.24
C ALA A 582 -11.29 0.47 8.65
N MET A 583 -10.57 1.17 7.74
CA MET A 583 -11.09 2.33 7.03
C MET A 583 -11.89 1.84 5.82
N CYS A 584 -13.19 1.64 6.01
CA CYS A 584 -14.12 1.19 4.98
C CYS A 584 -15.55 1.53 5.41
N PRO A 585 -16.52 1.49 4.48
CA PRO A 585 -17.93 1.49 4.84
C PRO A 585 -18.22 0.40 5.86
N LYS A 586 -18.95 0.75 6.92
CA LYS A 586 -19.39 -0.17 7.97
C LYS A 586 -20.82 -0.63 7.70
N MET A 587 -21.18 -1.80 8.22
CA MET A 587 -22.55 -2.31 8.14
C MET A 587 -23.49 -1.46 9.00
N THR A 588 -24.79 -1.46 8.66
CA THR A 588 -25.80 -0.71 9.42
C THR A 588 -26.60 -1.58 10.41
N LEU A 589 -26.53 -2.90 10.26
CA LEU A 589 -27.17 -3.87 11.15
C LEU A 589 -26.69 -3.73 12.61
N ASN A 590 -27.64 -3.75 13.55
CA ASN A 590 -27.34 -3.77 14.98
C ASN A 590 -26.54 -5.03 15.35
N GLY A 591 -25.50 -4.87 16.16
CA GLY A 591 -24.55 -5.94 16.49
C GLY A 591 -23.37 -6.01 15.52
N PHE A 592 -23.46 -5.38 14.34
CA PHE A 592 -22.46 -5.51 13.27
C PHE A 592 -21.91 -4.16 12.80
N ARG A 593 -22.15 -3.06 13.52
CA ARG A 593 -21.70 -1.72 13.07
C ARG A 593 -20.18 -1.54 13.08
N TRP A 594 -19.46 -2.42 13.78
CA TRP A 594 -18.00 -2.51 13.72
C TRP A 594 -17.48 -3.14 12.42
N ALA A 595 -18.31 -3.97 11.76
CA ALA A 595 -17.89 -4.86 10.69
C ALA A 595 -17.83 -4.12 9.33
N PRO A 596 -16.80 -4.39 8.51
CA PRO A 596 -16.77 -3.92 7.13
C PRO A 596 -18.00 -4.38 6.33
N ALA A 597 -18.69 -3.44 5.68
CA ALA A 597 -19.71 -3.73 4.67
C ALA A 597 -19.09 -4.14 3.33
N SER A 598 -17.84 -3.74 3.08
CA SER A 598 -17.01 -4.19 1.97
C SER A 598 -15.52 -4.13 2.36
N MET A 599 -14.73 -5.04 1.81
CA MET A 599 -13.28 -5.14 1.94
C MET A 599 -12.54 -4.49 0.76
N MET A 600 -13.26 -4.11 -0.30
CA MET A 600 -12.70 -3.52 -1.53
C MET A 600 -12.43 -2.02 -1.44
N TRP A 601 -12.37 -1.45 -0.23
CA TRP A 601 -12.27 0.00 -0.06
C TRP A 601 -10.84 0.54 -0.30
N PRO A 602 -10.69 1.67 -1.01
CA PRO A 602 -9.42 2.40 -1.18
C PRO A 602 -8.87 2.99 0.14
N ALA A 603 -8.26 2.17 0.97
CA ALA A 603 -7.76 2.58 2.28
C ALA A 603 -6.33 2.13 2.56
N GLN A 604 -5.60 2.87 3.39
CA GLN A 604 -4.26 2.49 3.86
C GLN A 604 -4.24 1.59 5.10
N THR A 605 -5.38 1.36 5.77
CA THR A 605 -5.44 0.59 7.01
C THR A 605 -4.94 -0.85 6.81
N GLY A 606 -3.96 -1.25 7.64
CA GLY A 606 -3.56 -2.64 7.80
C GLY A 606 -4.52 -3.35 8.74
N ILE A 607 -4.74 -4.64 8.49
CA ILE A 607 -5.46 -5.55 9.38
C ILE A 607 -4.52 -6.72 9.66
N ASP A 608 -4.49 -7.18 10.90
CA ASP A 608 -3.62 -8.26 11.31
C ASP A 608 -3.86 -9.51 10.45
N THR A 609 -2.77 -10.00 9.88
CA THR A 609 -2.75 -11.17 9.01
C THR A 609 -2.38 -12.43 9.76
N ALA A 610 -1.74 -12.30 10.93
CA ALA A 610 -1.22 -13.40 11.71
C ALA A 610 -2.36 -14.23 12.32
N PRO A 611 -2.24 -15.58 12.35
CA PRO A 611 -3.24 -16.43 13.00
C PRO A 611 -3.47 -16.07 14.47
N GLY A 612 -2.41 -15.66 15.18
CA GLY A 612 -2.47 -15.20 16.59
C GLY A 612 -3.15 -13.85 16.80
N GLY A 613 -3.42 -13.10 15.73
CA GLY A 613 -4.15 -11.82 15.76
C GLY A 613 -5.67 -11.96 15.91
N ARG A 614 -6.21 -13.17 15.72
CA ARG A 614 -7.64 -13.51 15.79
C ARG A 614 -8.12 -13.61 17.24
N LYS A 615 -8.07 -12.48 17.96
CA LYS A 615 -8.40 -12.39 19.39
C LYS A 615 -9.80 -11.88 19.67
N ALA A 616 -10.63 -11.69 18.64
CA ALA A 616 -12.01 -11.24 18.78
C ALA A 616 -13.00 -12.26 18.23
N PHE A 617 -14.14 -12.39 18.90
CA PHE A 617 -15.19 -13.38 18.62
C PHE A 617 -16.46 -12.69 18.13
N CYS A 618 -16.87 -12.99 16.91
CA CYS A 618 -18.12 -12.54 16.34
C CYS A 618 -19.28 -13.39 16.89
N THR A 619 -20.26 -12.73 17.49
CA THR A 619 -21.48 -13.31 18.04
C THR A 619 -22.71 -12.63 17.44
N GLU A 620 -23.90 -13.13 17.78
CA GLU A 620 -25.17 -12.50 17.36
C GLU A 620 -25.39 -11.12 17.99
N GLU A 621 -24.81 -10.85 19.15
CA GLU A 621 -24.95 -9.57 19.86
C GLU A 621 -23.84 -8.56 19.48
N GLY A 622 -22.70 -9.06 18.99
CA GLY A 622 -21.65 -8.24 18.41
C GLY A 622 -20.25 -8.86 18.49
N LEU A 623 -19.22 -8.03 18.36
CA LEU A 623 -17.83 -8.45 18.44
C LEU A 623 -17.33 -8.39 19.88
N VAL A 624 -17.00 -9.54 20.44
CA VAL A 624 -16.41 -9.66 21.78
C VAL A 624 -14.89 -9.70 21.67
N GLY A 625 -14.20 -8.81 22.36
CA GLY A 625 -12.73 -8.80 22.40
C GLY A 625 -12.18 -7.94 23.54
N GLU A 626 -10.88 -8.09 23.78
CA GLU A 626 -10.14 -7.28 24.76
C GLU A 626 -9.57 -6.02 24.08
N TYR A 627 -9.91 -4.84 24.62
CA TYR A 627 -9.51 -3.55 24.07
C TYR A 627 -9.03 -2.60 25.15
N VAL A 628 -8.20 -1.63 24.75
CA VAL A 628 -7.91 -0.47 25.60
C VAL A 628 -9.11 0.48 25.52
N VAL A 629 -9.79 0.69 26.63
CA VAL A 629 -11.01 1.50 26.73
C VAL A 629 -10.71 2.76 27.53
N PHE A 630 -11.09 3.90 26.96
CA PHE A 630 -11.01 5.23 27.56
C PHE A 630 -12.43 5.75 27.79
N GLU A 631 -12.85 5.78 29.04
CA GLU A 631 -14.17 6.30 29.42
C GLU A 631 -14.07 7.80 29.75
N LEU A 632 -14.84 8.60 29.02
CA LEU A 632 -14.88 10.04 29.17
C LEU A 632 -15.87 10.42 30.29
N ASN A 633 -15.47 11.38 31.11
CA ASN A 633 -16.32 11.95 32.14
C ASN A 633 -17.52 12.75 31.58
N THR A 634 -17.46 13.11 30.31
CA THR A 634 -18.46 13.91 29.60
C THR A 634 -18.70 13.30 28.22
N THR A 635 -19.96 13.25 27.80
CA THR A 635 -20.33 12.88 26.43
C THR A 635 -19.96 13.99 25.45
N LEU A 636 -19.18 13.64 24.45
CA LEU A 636 -18.79 14.53 23.34
C LEU A 636 -19.69 14.31 22.12
N LYS A 637 -19.73 15.30 21.23
CA LYS A 637 -20.56 15.26 20.01
C LYS A 637 -19.71 15.53 18.78
N GLY A 638 -19.51 14.51 17.95
CA GLY A 638 -18.76 14.63 16.70
C GLY A 638 -19.67 14.70 15.47
N SER A 639 -19.16 15.32 14.40
CA SER A 639 -19.77 15.43 13.07
C SER A 639 -18.70 15.37 11.97
N ALA A 640 -19.03 14.85 10.79
CA ALA A 640 -18.08 14.83 9.67
C ALA A 640 -17.81 16.23 9.10
N GLY A 641 -16.54 16.54 8.83
CA GLY A 641 -16.13 17.74 8.08
C GLY A 641 -16.21 19.08 8.83
N GLU A 642 -16.62 19.11 10.10
CA GLU A 642 -16.60 20.33 10.92
C GLU A 642 -15.30 20.46 11.73
N ARG A 643 -14.71 21.66 11.74
CA ARG A 643 -13.53 21.96 12.58
C ARG A 643 -13.80 21.75 14.08
N SER A 644 -15.07 21.77 14.51
CA SER A 644 -15.54 21.48 15.87
C SER A 644 -15.39 20.01 16.29
N SER A 645 -15.05 19.10 15.37
CA SER A 645 -14.91 17.67 15.63
C SER A 645 -13.47 17.24 15.99
N ILE A 646 -12.69 18.18 16.50
CA ILE A 646 -11.36 17.97 17.08
C ILE A 646 -11.45 18.21 18.58
N PHE A 647 -11.15 17.21 19.40
CA PHE A 647 -11.29 17.27 20.86
C PHE A 647 -9.95 17.12 21.55
N ASN A 648 -9.68 17.96 22.55
CA ASN A 648 -8.54 17.79 23.45
C ASN A 648 -9.01 17.11 24.74
N ILE A 649 -8.53 15.90 25.01
CA ILE A 649 -8.98 15.03 26.10
C ILE A 649 -7.80 14.73 27.03
N TRP A 650 -7.97 14.97 28.32
CA TRP A 650 -6.95 14.61 29.30
C TRP A 650 -7.08 13.16 29.74
N SER A 651 -6.02 12.37 29.53
CA SER A 651 -5.86 11.05 30.10
C SER A 651 -5.23 11.16 31.48
N ASN A 652 -5.91 10.64 32.50
CA ASN A 652 -5.32 10.51 33.84
C ASN A 652 -4.27 9.39 33.92
N GLY A 653 -4.15 8.56 32.89
CA GLY A 653 -3.31 7.37 32.89
C GLY A 653 -3.88 6.24 33.74
N CYS A 654 -3.22 5.09 33.71
CA CYS A 654 -3.52 3.91 34.52
C CYS A 654 -2.23 3.16 34.83
N SER A 655 -2.14 2.58 36.03
CA SER A 655 -0.94 1.88 36.51
C SER A 655 -0.69 0.51 35.85
N ALA A 656 -1.52 0.08 34.90
CA ALA A 656 -1.37 -1.19 34.21
C ALA A 656 -0.22 -1.16 33.18
N PRO A 657 0.87 -1.93 33.38
CA PRO A 657 2.03 -1.96 32.47
C PRO A 657 1.67 -2.42 31.05
N GLU A 658 0.62 -3.24 30.93
CA GLU A 658 0.12 -3.81 29.67
C GLU A 658 -0.44 -2.79 28.69
N LEU A 659 -0.74 -1.57 29.15
CA LEU A 659 -1.21 -0.46 28.31
C LEU A 659 -0.08 0.21 27.53
N GLY A 660 1.19 -0.10 27.84
CA GLY A 660 2.36 0.44 27.15
C GLY A 660 2.34 1.97 27.09
N ALA A 661 2.31 2.52 25.88
CA ALA A 661 2.27 3.96 25.64
C ALA A 661 1.06 4.67 26.27
N TRP A 662 -0.04 3.96 26.57
CA TRP A 662 -1.28 4.53 27.11
C TRP A 662 -1.36 4.53 28.65
N ALA A 663 -0.34 4.00 29.34
CA ALA A 663 -0.33 3.90 30.80
C ALA A 663 -0.11 5.26 31.50
N GLY A 664 0.67 6.16 30.89
CA GLY A 664 0.99 7.46 31.50
C GLY A 664 -0.08 8.54 31.28
N PRO A 665 -0.22 9.53 32.19
CA PRO A 665 -1.07 10.68 31.96
C PRO A 665 -0.59 11.50 30.75
N GLY A 666 -1.52 12.22 30.13
CA GLY A 666 -1.18 13.11 29.01
C GLY A 666 -2.39 13.64 28.27
N LEU A 667 -2.17 14.68 27.45
CA LEU A 667 -3.19 15.24 26.60
C LEU A 667 -3.28 14.47 25.28
N LEU A 668 -4.48 13.99 24.98
CA LEU A 668 -4.84 13.35 23.73
C LEU A 668 -5.59 14.35 22.86
N ARG A 669 -5.33 14.33 21.56
CA ARG A 669 -6.14 15.03 20.58
C ARG A 669 -6.84 14.02 19.69
N VAL A 670 -8.15 14.13 19.62
CA VAL A 670 -9.03 13.18 18.93
C VAL A 670 -9.66 13.87 17.74
N TYR A 671 -9.61 13.23 16.59
CA TYR A 671 -10.10 13.75 15.34
C TYR A 671 -11.15 12.80 14.78
N CYS A 672 -12.36 13.32 14.60
CA CYS A 672 -13.38 12.63 13.80
C CYS A 672 -12.96 12.74 12.33
N VAL A 673 -12.78 11.60 11.68
CA VAL A 673 -12.33 11.54 10.28
C VAL A 673 -13.52 11.57 9.31
N ASP A 674 -13.23 11.73 8.02
CA ASP A 674 -14.25 11.86 6.96
C ASP A 674 -15.21 10.65 6.83
N SER A 675 -14.92 9.52 7.47
CA SER A 675 -15.86 8.37 7.53
C SER A 675 -17.05 8.60 8.44
N TRP A 676 -17.01 9.62 9.31
CA TRP A 676 -18.10 9.93 10.22
C TRP A 676 -19.41 10.21 9.46
N PRO A 677 -20.57 9.90 10.04
CA PRO A 677 -21.85 10.22 9.44
C PRO A 677 -21.98 11.73 9.14
N ALA A 678 -22.48 12.07 7.95
CA ALA A 678 -22.64 13.46 7.52
C ALA A 678 -23.76 14.18 8.28
N ALA A 679 -23.65 15.51 8.36
CA ALA A 679 -24.69 16.39 8.87
C ALA A 679 -26.07 16.09 8.21
N PRO A 680 -27.19 16.24 8.94
CA PRO A 680 -27.35 16.93 10.22
C PRO A 680 -27.14 16.06 11.48
N ALA A 681 -26.65 14.83 11.36
CA ALA A 681 -26.50 13.92 12.50
C ALA A 681 -25.21 14.21 13.28
N THR A 682 -25.33 14.86 14.44
CA THR A 682 -24.27 14.83 15.47
C THR A 682 -24.37 13.51 16.22
N HIS A 683 -23.24 12.86 16.48
CA HIS A 683 -23.19 11.58 17.18
C HIS A 683 -22.54 11.74 18.55
N ASP A 684 -23.30 11.33 19.57
CA ASP A 684 -22.85 11.30 20.95
C ASP A 684 -21.90 10.11 21.17
N PHE A 685 -20.76 10.37 21.81
CA PHE A 685 -19.84 9.33 22.26
C PHE A 685 -19.24 9.69 23.63
N ASN A 686 -19.02 8.68 24.46
CA ASN A 686 -18.39 8.83 25.77
C ASN A 686 -17.31 7.76 26.02
N ILE A 687 -17.03 6.92 25.03
CA ILE A 687 -16.00 5.89 25.07
C ILE A 687 -15.11 6.05 23.84
N LEU A 688 -13.81 5.93 24.04
CA LEU A 688 -12.86 5.65 22.97
C LEU A 688 -12.28 4.26 23.23
N TYR A 689 -12.12 3.46 22.19
CA TYR A 689 -11.45 2.17 22.32
C TYR A 689 -10.40 1.94 21.23
N MET A 690 -9.35 1.21 21.57
CA MET A 690 -8.15 1.03 20.76
C MET A 690 -7.65 -0.41 20.83
N ALA A 691 -6.96 -0.84 19.77
CA ALA A 691 -6.24 -2.10 19.76
C ALA A 691 -5.17 -2.13 20.86
N LYS A 692 -4.91 -3.32 21.43
CA LYS A 692 -3.78 -3.54 22.34
C LYS A 692 -2.49 -3.37 21.52
N ALA A 693 -1.69 -2.36 21.84
CA ALA A 693 -0.43 -2.13 21.14
C ALA A 693 0.51 -3.33 21.36
N SER A 694 0.98 -3.94 20.27
CA SER A 694 2.06 -4.93 20.32
C SER A 694 3.40 -4.22 20.53
N GLY A 695 3.66 -3.74 21.75
CA GLY A 695 5.00 -3.31 22.17
C GLY A 695 5.50 -1.93 21.66
N ASP A 696 4.79 -1.24 20.78
CA ASP A 696 5.23 0.07 20.29
C ASP A 696 4.94 1.19 21.30
N ILE A 697 6.00 1.90 21.72
CA ILE A 697 5.88 3.17 22.43
C ILE A 697 5.43 4.22 21.39
N LEU A 698 4.23 4.77 21.55
CA LEU A 698 3.80 5.89 20.71
C LEU A 698 4.74 7.06 20.90
N SER A 699 5.46 7.38 19.82
CA SER A 699 6.24 8.60 19.75
C SER A 699 5.31 9.81 19.77
N GLN A 700 5.76 10.92 20.36
CA GLN A 700 4.96 12.15 20.39
C GLN A 700 4.65 12.64 18.97
N GLY A 701 3.42 13.07 18.72
CA GLY A 701 2.94 13.48 17.39
C GLY A 701 2.58 12.32 16.44
N GLN A 702 2.64 11.08 16.92
CA GLN A 702 2.19 9.91 16.17
C GLN A 702 0.67 9.74 16.29
N TRP A 703 0.06 9.40 15.17
CA TRP A 703 -1.37 9.14 15.05
C TRP A 703 -1.67 7.65 15.21
N VAL A 704 -2.70 7.34 15.98
CA VAL A 704 -3.18 5.97 16.20
C VAL A 704 -4.64 5.86 15.78
N ALA A 705 -4.97 4.73 15.17
CA ALA A 705 -6.35 4.39 14.90
C ALA A 705 -7.06 3.99 16.20
N ALA A 706 -8.18 4.63 16.48
CA ALA A 706 -9.09 4.30 17.56
C ALA A 706 -10.53 4.28 17.00
N ALA A 707 -11.50 3.98 17.85
CA ALA A 707 -12.91 4.16 17.52
C ALA A 707 -13.68 4.79 18.68
N ALA A 708 -14.67 5.58 18.33
CA ALA A 708 -15.62 6.16 19.26
C ALA A 708 -16.80 5.20 19.46
N ALA A 709 -17.27 5.12 20.70
CA ALA A 709 -18.44 4.33 21.07
C ALA A 709 -19.29 5.07 22.10
N LEU A 710 -20.55 4.64 22.19
CA LEU A 710 -21.46 5.03 23.25
C LEU A 710 -21.69 3.84 24.17
N GLY A 711 -21.47 4.02 25.47
CA GLY A 711 -21.72 2.97 26.44
C GLY A 711 -23.19 2.58 26.51
N GLU A 712 -23.51 1.30 26.33
CA GLU A 712 -24.85 0.76 26.57
C GLU A 712 -24.89 0.15 27.98
N ARG A 713 -25.92 0.48 28.77
CA ARG A 713 -26.12 -0.16 30.09
C ARG A 713 -26.66 -1.58 29.90
N ARG A 714 -25.80 -2.52 29.53
CA ARG A 714 -26.11 -3.95 29.47
C ARG A 714 -24.84 -4.75 29.78
N GLU A 715 -24.86 -5.47 30.90
CA GLU A 715 -23.86 -6.51 31.19
C GLU A 715 -24.34 -7.80 30.52
N LEU A 716 -23.49 -8.40 29.70
CA LEU A 716 -23.76 -9.67 29.02
C LEU A 716 -23.04 -10.80 29.79
N GLY A 717 -23.80 -11.81 30.23
CA GLY A 717 -23.27 -13.04 30.87
C GLY A 717 -23.84 -13.36 32.25
N GLY A 718 -24.06 -14.66 32.53
CA GLY A 718 -24.39 -15.20 33.85
C GLY A 718 -23.15 -15.80 34.52
N ASP A 719 -22.83 -15.30 35.72
CA ASP A 719 -21.77 -15.73 36.66
C ASP A 719 -20.38 -16.05 36.08
N SER A 720 -19.58 -14.99 35.87
CA SER A 720 -18.15 -14.84 36.29
C SER A 720 -17.38 -13.81 35.44
N ARG A 721 -17.89 -13.42 34.26
CA ARG A 721 -17.37 -12.30 33.46
C ARG A 721 -18.51 -11.37 33.04
N ARG A 722 -18.50 -10.14 33.55
CA ARG A 722 -19.39 -9.06 33.11
C ARG A 722 -18.78 -8.42 31.87
N ILE A 723 -19.37 -8.64 30.70
CA ILE A 723 -18.93 -8.02 29.45
C ILE A 723 -19.74 -6.74 29.23
N ARG A 724 -19.06 -5.61 29.01
CA ARG A 724 -19.68 -4.31 28.75
C ARG A 724 -20.09 -4.23 27.28
N ALA A 725 -21.38 -4.01 27.02
CA ALA A 725 -21.85 -3.67 25.68
C ALA A 725 -21.54 -2.21 25.33
N VAL A 726 -20.98 -1.98 24.14
CA VAL A 726 -20.73 -0.64 23.61
C VAL A 726 -21.26 -0.56 22.19
N LYS A 727 -21.92 0.56 21.86
CA LYS A 727 -22.42 0.82 20.52
C LYS A 727 -21.35 1.50 19.70
N HIS A 728 -20.90 0.87 18.62
CA HIS A 728 -19.93 1.47 17.71
C HIS A 728 -20.53 2.72 17.04
N ILE A 729 -19.76 3.81 17.05
CA ILE A 729 -20.10 5.01 16.30
C ILE A 729 -19.30 5.03 15.00
N ASP A 730 -18.00 5.30 15.08
CA ASP A 730 -17.08 5.23 13.94
C ASP A 730 -15.62 5.28 14.42
N ARG A 731 -14.68 5.16 13.48
CA ARG A 731 -13.25 5.35 13.67
C ARG A 731 -12.92 6.80 14.02
N VAL A 732 -11.90 6.99 14.85
CA VAL A 732 -11.25 8.28 15.13
C VAL A 732 -9.74 8.15 15.00
N LEU A 733 -9.07 9.27 14.80
CA LEU A 733 -7.62 9.36 14.91
C LEU A 733 -7.26 10.00 16.25
N VAL A 734 -6.30 9.39 16.96
CA VAL A 734 -5.84 9.89 18.26
C VAL A 734 -4.36 10.22 18.16
N GLU A 735 -4.01 11.44 18.55
CA GLU A 735 -2.64 11.95 18.67
C GLU A 735 -2.33 12.19 20.15
N ARG A 736 -1.12 11.82 20.60
CA ARG A 736 -0.61 12.22 21.92
C ARG A 736 0.32 13.43 21.78
N LEU A 737 -0.03 14.52 22.44
CA LEU A 737 0.69 15.81 22.35
C LEU A 737 1.92 15.87 23.26
N GLN A 738 2.88 16.75 22.94
CA GLN A 738 4.06 16.96 23.78
C GLN A 738 3.74 17.77 25.03
N ASN A 739 4.32 17.43 26.17
CA ASN A 739 4.22 18.25 27.38
C ASN A 739 4.76 19.69 27.19
N ALA A 740 5.72 19.89 26.27
CA ALA A 740 6.27 21.21 25.96
C ALA A 740 5.29 22.10 25.17
N GLU A 741 4.44 21.51 24.31
CA GLU A 741 3.41 22.21 23.52
C GLU A 741 2.29 22.81 24.38
N LEU A 742 2.15 22.33 25.63
CA LEU A 742 1.25 22.90 26.64
C LEU A 742 1.83 24.16 27.34
N SER A 743 3.14 24.38 27.25
CA SER A 743 3.87 25.31 28.12
C SER A 743 4.53 26.50 27.41
N GLN A 744 4.62 26.48 26.07
CA GLN A 744 5.32 27.54 25.33
C GLN A 744 4.36 28.59 24.78
N SER A 745 4.51 29.80 25.32
CA SER A 745 4.11 31.05 24.70
C SER A 745 5.34 31.63 24.00
N PRO A 746 5.33 31.90 22.68
CA PRO A 746 4.23 31.69 21.73
C PRO A 746 4.17 30.26 21.19
N ALA A 747 2.98 29.85 20.73
CA ALA A 747 2.76 28.58 20.08
C ALA A 747 3.67 28.45 18.84
N SER A 748 4.22 27.24 18.58
CA SER A 748 5.02 27.03 17.35
C SER A 748 4.21 27.45 16.12
N ILE A 749 4.85 27.93 15.06
CA ILE A 749 4.19 28.66 13.94
C ILE A 749 2.97 27.91 13.37
N MET A 750 2.92 26.57 13.45
CA MET A 750 1.75 25.72 13.09
C MET A 750 0.47 25.96 13.91
N PHE A 751 0.55 26.65 15.04
CA PHE A 751 -0.49 26.67 16.07
C PHE A 751 -0.98 28.06 16.46
N GLU A 752 -0.76 29.10 15.64
CA GLU A 752 -1.51 30.36 15.81
C GLU A 752 -2.95 30.23 15.29
N GLY A 753 -3.74 29.34 15.91
CA GLY A 753 -5.13 29.64 16.22
C GLY A 753 -5.13 30.27 17.61
N ARG A 754 -5.61 31.51 17.76
CA ARG A 754 -5.69 32.23 19.04
C ARG A 754 -6.72 31.64 20.02
N GLU A 755 -6.96 30.35 20.00
CA GLU A 755 -7.80 29.67 20.98
C GLU A 755 -6.87 29.00 21.98
N ARG A 756 -6.92 29.45 23.25
CA ARG A 756 -6.37 28.65 24.36
C ARG A 756 -6.90 27.23 24.16
N THR A 757 -6.01 26.23 24.14
CA THR A 757 -6.38 24.81 24.08
C THR A 757 -7.24 24.47 25.30
N SER A 758 -8.55 24.71 25.21
CA SER A 758 -9.48 24.31 26.26
C SER A 758 -9.62 22.79 26.22
N MET A 759 -9.52 22.19 27.40
CA MET A 759 -9.76 20.76 27.58
C MET A 759 -11.25 20.49 27.45
N HIS A 760 -11.62 19.55 26.58
CA HIS A 760 -13.02 19.24 26.26
C HIS A 760 -13.58 18.14 27.19
N ALA A 761 -12.76 17.17 27.57
CA ALA A 761 -13.11 16.08 28.48
C ALA A 761 -11.88 15.55 29.23
N SER A 762 -12.10 14.72 30.24
CA SER A 762 -11.05 13.91 30.88
C SER A 762 -11.54 12.49 31.10
N GLY A 763 -10.62 11.52 31.21
CA GLY A 763 -11.00 10.13 31.36
C GLY A 763 -9.90 9.25 31.91
N ASN A 764 -10.28 8.01 32.24
CA ASN A 764 -9.36 6.96 32.68
C ASN A 764 -9.26 5.88 31.58
N SER A 765 -8.09 5.29 31.45
CA SER A 765 -7.84 4.17 30.55
C SER A 765 -7.82 2.84 31.30
N ASN A 766 -8.49 1.83 30.76
CA ASN A 766 -8.48 0.48 31.29
C ASN A 766 -8.31 -0.53 30.15
N LEU A 767 -7.87 -1.74 30.48
CA LEU A 767 -7.95 -2.89 29.59
C LEU A 767 -9.23 -3.65 29.95
N GLU A 768 -10.18 -3.73 29.01
CA GLU A 768 -11.52 -4.29 29.26
C GLU A 768 -11.93 -5.23 28.13
N GLU A 769 -12.67 -6.30 28.49
CA GLU A 769 -13.39 -7.13 27.53
C GLU A 769 -14.75 -6.48 27.25
N ILE A 770 -14.97 -6.09 25.99
CA ILE A 770 -16.18 -5.39 25.55
C ILE A 770 -16.87 -6.14 24.42
N CYS A 771 -18.19 -5.99 24.33
CA CYS A 771 -18.99 -6.42 23.19
C CYS A 771 -19.36 -5.20 22.35
N ILE A 772 -18.80 -5.11 21.14
CA ILE A 772 -19.00 -3.99 20.22
C ILE A 772 -20.20 -4.31 19.32
N SER A 773 -21.26 -3.49 19.38
CA SER A 773 -22.48 -3.64 18.59
C SER A 773 -22.60 -2.66 17.43
#